data_AF-A0A1F7UJW7-F1
#
_entry.id   AF-A0A1F7UJW7-F1
#
_cell.length_a   1.000
_cell.length_b   1.000
_cell.length_c   1.000
_cell.angle_alpha   90.00
_cell.angle_beta   90.00
_cell.angle_gamma   90.00
#
_symmetry.space_group_name_H-M   'P 1'
#
loop_
_entity.id
_entity.type
_entity.pdbx_description
1 polymer ?
#
loop_
_entity_poly.entity_id
_entity_poly.type
_entity_poly.pdbx_seq_one_letter_code
_entity_poly.pdbx_strand_id
1 'polypeptide(L)'
;MAELIPAAPATSATSTPPLASGGVGSLVPPSAAIPTISKDARAARASSLAAGKTESAKPAPSAVEGSVVRSATIQIPAAKPVAPPPPPMEMPVKTDQGPSSVVRGPAVAETAPVEEVVLPDLSNEAIAFLTSKYYASVTEDVAKKFDLSADDLTFLNEMDHLVLGKSLTLKEYVAALRSEFPQMDAKKKEELLARLIAERFMPWGDALVPSAQTVSREEKIYFPSVPYYAVYTKPLTYGGAAGEVARMAEINIQGAVRERLRDLIMSKVKGIRIDAQIEEQLARPADFGGLGLTKEQAGAAMDAVNDILKRAKVMTEDDYSVWLAGDMRAKAEVREPGTGNREPDEDGEEIAAIKGKMPQPVRDTASVLALSTETILKRLSSKPADEYLLKRLENIVSTRLRDVRSRNEVLMKLMRDAKVGGVGLERKDAEKVSEQIEEGYKEFHGIIGQEEKEKLGVQLKDQERKILERKKREAEEHARWFEEKVKVKSLADEEQKKMVEKMRIIAQGLTTPIQIHPIDVKEEKKEKAAFGELVPVKPSPPVPPPTPAFKPVVKVSAETAKAAEATAAQPRPRMDDVQVVHPRLSGPVQEIADITLATFRRLGKTPADAAKRMLQKVELLAQESFERRVQAIQAWQGSALQKAYVSLVAEAFGSGTPVNALVEKKRAAGENVMTSEELAAIVELNGKLRL
;
A
#
# COMPACT_ATOMS: atom_id res chain seq x y z
N MET A 1 45.36 58.79 -27.34
CA MET A 1 46.77 58.44 -27.66
C MET A 1 47.32 57.57 -26.52
N ALA A 2 48.08 56.52 -26.86
CA ALA A 2 49.07 55.78 -26.05
C ALA A 2 48.77 55.33 -24.59
N GLU A 3 48.29 54.09 -24.44
CA GLU A 3 49.00 52.89 -23.90
C GLU A 3 49.81 52.80 -22.56
N LEU A 4 49.81 51.55 -22.04
CA LEU A 4 50.86 50.78 -21.28
C LEU A 4 50.85 50.60 -19.73
N ILE A 5 50.38 49.41 -19.31
CA ILE A 5 50.91 48.35 -18.39
C ILE A 5 51.97 48.69 -17.30
N PRO A 6 51.86 48.06 -16.11
CA PRO A 6 53.03 47.39 -15.50
C PRO A 6 52.78 45.93 -15.00
N ALA A 7 53.85 45.18 -14.74
CA ALA A 7 53.86 43.76 -14.34
C ALA A 7 54.63 43.48 -13.02
N ALA A 8 54.59 42.22 -12.54
CA ALA A 8 55.15 41.73 -11.26
C ALA A 8 56.69 41.56 -11.24
N PRO A 9 57.29 41.17 -10.09
CA PRO A 9 58.12 39.95 -10.08
C PRO A 9 58.08 39.09 -8.77
N ALA A 10 58.97 38.10 -8.68
CA ALA A 10 58.88 36.86 -7.89
C ALA A 10 59.73 36.76 -6.58
N THR A 11 59.72 35.57 -5.95
CA THR A 11 60.29 35.18 -4.64
C THR A 11 61.55 34.31 -4.71
N SER A 12 62.29 34.13 -3.60
CA SER A 12 63.38 33.12 -3.45
C SER A 12 63.62 32.66 -1.98
N ALA A 13 64.48 31.63 -1.79
CA ALA A 13 64.66 30.74 -0.61
C ALA A 13 65.38 31.37 0.64
N THR A 14 65.71 30.72 1.79
CA THR A 14 66.27 29.37 2.06
C THR A 14 66.37 29.02 3.58
N SER A 15 66.37 27.72 3.97
CA SER A 15 67.38 27.00 4.84
C SER A 15 66.81 25.90 5.77
N THR A 16 67.69 25.16 6.49
CA THR A 16 67.63 23.68 6.68
C THR A 16 67.87 23.18 8.17
N PRO A 17 67.93 21.86 8.52
CA PRO A 17 67.46 21.27 9.81
C PRO A 17 68.58 20.82 10.80
N PRO A 18 68.36 19.90 11.80
CA PRO A 18 68.61 18.45 11.56
C PRO A 18 67.99 17.34 12.49
N LEU A 19 68.13 16.06 12.05
CA LEU A 19 68.10 14.73 12.77
C LEU A 19 66.84 14.34 13.60
N ALA A 20 66.43 13.08 13.83
CA ALA A 20 66.70 11.70 13.35
C ALA A 20 65.67 10.77 14.09
N SER A 21 65.37 9.48 13.80
CA SER A 21 65.59 8.47 12.73
C SER A 21 64.64 7.28 13.00
N GLY A 22 64.36 6.27 12.15
CA GLY A 22 64.74 6.01 10.75
C GLY A 22 64.96 4.50 10.44
N GLY A 23 64.19 3.94 9.49
CA GLY A 23 64.42 2.59 8.90
C GLY A 23 63.34 1.55 9.25
N VAL A 24 62.96 0.58 8.40
CA VAL A 24 63.35 0.14 7.03
C VAL A 24 62.15 -0.64 6.43
N GLY A 25 61.96 -0.83 5.12
CA GLY A 25 62.76 -0.47 3.95
C GLY A 25 61.97 -0.66 2.62
N SER A 26 62.60 -0.32 1.50
CA SER A 26 62.07 -0.39 0.11
C SER A 26 62.91 -1.36 -0.72
N LEU A 27 62.41 -1.88 -1.86
CA LEU A 27 63.09 -1.78 -3.19
C LEU A 27 62.50 -2.65 -4.33
N VAL A 28 62.55 -2.09 -5.55
CA VAL A 28 62.20 -2.63 -6.91
C VAL A 28 63.11 -1.88 -7.91
N PRO A 29 63.90 -2.52 -8.81
CA PRO A 29 63.48 -3.12 -10.11
C PRO A 29 64.33 -4.40 -10.43
N PRO A 30 64.84 -4.78 -11.64
CA PRO A 30 64.58 -4.42 -13.06
C PRO A 30 64.52 -5.57 -14.11
N SER A 31 64.26 -5.22 -15.39
CA SER A 31 64.63 -5.94 -16.65
C SER A 31 63.95 -7.29 -16.96
N ALA A 32 63.75 -7.77 -18.20
CA ALA A 32 64.08 -7.37 -19.60
C ALA A 32 63.23 -8.24 -20.58
N ALA A 33 63.06 -8.05 -21.90
CA ALA A 33 63.41 -7.04 -22.92
C ALA A 33 62.48 -7.20 -24.18
N ILE A 34 62.86 -6.72 -25.38
CA ILE A 34 62.15 -6.81 -26.68
C ILE A 34 62.83 -7.85 -27.61
N PRO A 35 62.19 -8.39 -28.68
CA PRO A 35 62.40 -7.77 -30.00
C PRO A 35 61.18 -7.78 -30.97
N THR A 36 61.24 -6.89 -31.96
CA THR A 36 60.30 -6.67 -33.08
C THR A 36 60.67 -7.45 -34.37
N ILE A 37 59.68 -7.72 -35.24
CA ILE A 37 59.69 -7.91 -36.73
C ILE A 37 58.27 -8.39 -37.11
N SER A 38 57.63 -8.18 -38.27
CA SER A 38 57.55 -7.18 -39.35
C SER A 38 56.49 -7.74 -40.35
N LYS A 39 56.00 -6.90 -41.27
CA LYS A 39 54.95 -7.17 -42.29
C LYS A 39 55.14 -8.47 -43.12
N ASP A 40 54.06 -9.16 -43.49
CA ASP A 40 53.38 -8.99 -44.79
C ASP A 40 52.24 -10.02 -45.05
N ALA A 41 51.10 -9.56 -45.59
CA ALA A 41 50.14 -10.38 -46.36
C ALA A 41 49.18 -9.50 -47.20
N ARG A 42 49.43 -9.41 -48.52
CA ARG A 42 48.47 -8.95 -49.56
C ARG A 42 47.33 -9.97 -49.71
N ALA A 43 46.05 -9.64 -49.95
CA ALA A 43 45.41 -8.77 -50.96
C ALA A 43 45.27 -9.39 -52.38
N ALA A 44 44.03 -9.76 -52.75
CA ALA A 44 43.50 -9.89 -54.12
C ALA A 44 41.95 -9.98 -54.03
N ARG A 45 41.19 -8.95 -54.47
CA ARG A 45 40.55 -8.76 -55.79
C ARG A 45 39.18 -9.47 -55.94
N ALA A 46 38.16 -8.94 -56.63
CA ALA A 46 38.14 -7.81 -57.59
C ALA A 46 36.84 -6.98 -57.55
N SER A 47 36.90 -5.78 -58.14
CA SER A 47 35.76 -4.94 -58.54
C SER A 47 35.68 -4.86 -60.07
N SER A 48 34.48 -4.79 -60.65
CA SER A 48 34.17 -4.04 -61.90
C SER A 48 32.64 -4.00 -62.08
N LEU A 49 31.93 -2.85 -62.12
CA LEU A 49 32.01 -1.67 -63.00
C LEU A 49 31.04 -1.77 -64.20
N ALA A 50 30.01 -0.92 -64.23
CA ALA A 50 29.51 -0.19 -65.42
C ALA A 50 28.27 0.67 -65.06
N ALA A 51 28.02 1.72 -65.84
CA ALA A 51 26.97 2.73 -65.59
C ALA A 51 25.95 2.83 -66.76
N GLY A 52 24.77 3.38 -66.48
CA GLY A 52 23.75 3.79 -67.47
C GLY A 52 22.43 4.12 -66.77
N LYS A 53 22.11 5.41 -66.53
CA LYS A 53 21.28 6.30 -67.39
C LYS A 53 19.80 5.90 -67.53
N THR A 54 18.94 6.76 -66.97
CA THR A 54 17.66 7.28 -67.52
C THR A 54 16.87 6.41 -68.52
N GLU A 55 15.58 6.16 -68.25
CA GLU A 55 14.44 6.82 -68.92
C GLU A 55 13.08 6.36 -68.31
N SER A 56 11.97 6.91 -68.80
CA SER A 56 10.63 6.95 -68.19
C SER A 56 9.67 5.81 -68.59
N ALA A 57 8.52 5.81 -67.91
CA ALA A 57 7.17 5.42 -68.38
C ALA A 57 6.59 4.02 -68.03
N LYS A 58 5.33 4.10 -67.55
CA LYS A 58 4.28 3.06 -67.44
C LYS A 58 3.98 2.41 -68.82
N PRO A 59 3.26 1.25 -68.92
CA PRO A 59 2.14 0.84 -68.05
C PRO A 59 2.11 -0.63 -67.57
N ALA A 60 1.14 -0.93 -66.69
CA ALA A 60 0.76 -2.29 -66.26
C ALA A 60 -0.10 -2.99 -67.34
N PRO A 61 -0.42 -4.30 -67.18
CA PRO A 61 -1.61 -4.62 -66.37
C PRO A 61 -1.58 -5.93 -65.52
N SER A 62 -2.32 -5.88 -64.40
CA SER A 62 -3.19 -6.94 -63.83
C SER A 62 -2.64 -8.28 -63.31
N ALA A 63 -2.59 -8.40 -61.97
CA ALA A 63 -3.17 -9.48 -61.13
C ALA A 63 -2.58 -9.31 -59.71
N VAL A 64 -3.18 -8.55 -58.78
CA VAL A 64 -4.39 -8.85 -57.99
C VAL A 64 -4.32 -10.18 -57.23
N GLU A 65 -3.60 -10.17 -56.11
CA GLU A 65 -4.07 -10.77 -54.86
C GLU A 65 -4.21 -9.62 -53.84
N GLY A 66 -5.32 -9.59 -53.10
CA GLY A 66 -5.75 -8.39 -52.37
C GLY A 66 -5.13 -8.24 -51.00
N SER A 67 -4.50 -7.08 -50.72
CA SER A 67 -4.38 -6.62 -49.33
C SER A 67 -5.74 -6.14 -48.85
N VAL A 68 -6.24 -6.75 -47.78
CA VAL A 68 -7.46 -6.30 -47.08
C VAL A 68 -7.01 -5.28 -46.04
N VAL A 69 -7.35 -4.01 -46.26
CA VAL A 69 -7.12 -2.94 -45.27
C VAL A 69 -7.90 -3.29 -44.00
N ARG A 70 -7.18 -3.51 -42.90
CA ARG A 70 -7.76 -3.81 -41.58
C ARG A 70 -7.95 -2.52 -40.78
N SER A 71 -9.17 -1.98 -40.79
CA SER A 71 -9.61 -0.93 -39.86
C SER A 71 -10.51 -1.53 -38.78
N ALA A 72 -10.50 -0.96 -37.57
CA ALA A 72 -11.19 -1.52 -36.41
C ALA A 72 -12.73 -1.36 -36.43
N THR A 73 -13.45 -2.10 -37.28
CA THR A 73 -14.92 -2.15 -37.27
C THR A 73 -15.44 -3.12 -36.19
N ILE A 74 -15.73 -2.61 -35.00
CA ILE A 74 -16.41 -3.36 -33.93
C ILE A 74 -17.90 -3.03 -33.93
N GLN A 75 -18.75 -4.02 -34.20
CA GLN A 75 -20.20 -3.88 -34.01
C GLN A 75 -20.56 -3.89 -32.52
N ILE A 76 -20.84 -2.70 -31.97
CA ILE A 76 -21.38 -2.55 -30.61
C ILE A 76 -22.84 -3.05 -30.61
N PRO A 77 -23.24 -3.98 -29.72
CA PRO A 77 -24.62 -4.45 -29.66
C PRO A 77 -25.56 -3.36 -29.14
N ALA A 78 -26.36 -2.78 -30.04
CA ALA A 78 -27.32 -1.72 -29.69
C ALA A 78 -28.36 -2.20 -28.67
N ALA A 79 -28.52 -1.44 -27.59
CA ALA A 79 -29.63 -1.63 -26.64
C ALA A 79 -30.97 -1.36 -27.35
N LYS A 80 -31.95 -2.24 -27.16
CA LYS A 80 -33.28 -2.10 -27.79
C LYS A 80 -33.95 -0.79 -27.37
N PRO A 81 -34.31 0.12 -28.29
CA PRO A 81 -35.10 1.29 -27.94
C PRO A 81 -36.54 0.88 -27.61
N VAL A 82 -37.05 1.38 -26.48
CA VAL A 82 -38.48 1.31 -26.14
C VAL A 82 -39.22 2.33 -26.98
N ALA A 83 -40.23 1.89 -27.73
CA ALA A 83 -40.98 2.76 -28.63
C ALA A 83 -41.94 3.70 -27.86
N PRO A 84 -41.94 5.02 -28.13
CA PRO A 84 -43.01 5.91 -27.70
C PRO A 84 -44.28 5.72 -28.55
N PRO A 85 -45.48 6.02 -28.02
CA PRO A 85 -46.74 5.84 -28.74
C PRO A 85 -46.96 6.91 -29.83
N PRO A 86 -47.71 6.60 -30.90
CA PRO A 86 -47.87 7.50 -32.04
C PRO A 86 -48.94 8.59 -31.82
N PRO A 87 -48.71 9.84 -32.25
CA PRO A 87 -49.77 10.82 -32.49
C PRO A 87 -50.53 10.54 -33.81
N PRO A 88 -51.76 11.04 -33.97
CA PRO A 88 -52.64 10.67 -35.09
C PRO A 88 -52.36 11.44 -36.40
N MET A 89 -52.95 10.94 -37.48
CA MET A 89 -52.79 11.39 -38.86
C MET A 89 -53.32 12.80 -39.14
N GLU A 90 -52.66 13.52 -40.04
CA GLU A 90 -53.31 14.46 -40.97
C GLU A 90 -52.59 14.44 -42.34
N MET A 91 -53.32 14.73 -43.42
CA MET A 91 -52.89 14.47 -44.81
C MET A 91 -52.43 15.77 -45.57
N PRO A 92 -52.25 15.82 -46.91
CA PRO A 92 -51.00 16.38 -47.45
C PRO A 92 -51.19 17.66 -48.27
N VAL A 93 -50.10 18.40 -48.52
CA VAL A 93 -50.07 19.48 -49.51
C VAL A 93 -48.89 19.30 -50.47
N LYS A 94 -49.20 19.42 -51.77
CA LYS A 94 -48.30 19.25 -52.92
C LYS A 94 -47.53 20.52 -53.25
N THR A 95 -46.36 20.35 -53.88
CA THR A 95 -45.99 20.91 -55.20
C THR A 95 -44.75 20.15 -55.70
N ASP A 96 -44.81 19.34 -56.77
CA ASP A 96 -44.73 19.73 -58.20
C ASP A 96 -43.57 20.67 -58.53
N GLN A 97 -42.78 20.53 -59.62
CA GLN A 97 -42.42 19.44 -60.57
C GLN A 97 -41.69 20.17 -61.73
N GLY A 98 -40.66 19.59 -62.35
CA GLY A 98 -40.06 20.15 -63.58
C GLY A 98 -38.67 19.58 -63.92
N PRO A 99 -38.35 19.35 -65.21
CA PRO A 99 -38.64 18.02 -65.77
C PRO A 99 -37.51 17.35 -66.61
N SER A 100 -37.60 16.01 -66.74
CA SER A 100 -37.14 15.16 -67.87
C SER A 100 -35.63 15.11 -68.26
N SER A 101 -35.06 14.00 -68.77
CA SER A 101 -35.56 12.61 -68.95
C SER A 101 -34.42 11.67 -69.44
N VAL A 102 -34.34 10.45 -68.86
CA VAL A 102 -34.05 9.12 -69.50
C VAL A 102 -32.76 9.00 -70.39
N VAL A 103 -31.85 8.04 -70.16
CA VAL A 103 -31.78 6.73 -70.86
C VAL A 103 -30.75 5.76 -70.20
N ARG A 104 -31.25 4.62 -69.68
CA ARG A 104 -30.76 3.21 -69.84
C ARG A 104 -29.31 2.79 -69.45
N GLY A 105 -29.19 1.82 -68.52
CA GLY A 105 -28.01 0.92 -68.40
C GLY A 105 -27.77 0.40 -66.96
N PRO A 106 -27.43 -0.89 -66.72
CA PRO A 106 -27.61 -1.49 -65.39
C PRO A 106 -26.35 -1.60 -64.50
N ALA A 107 -26.62 -1.62 -63.19
CA ALA A 107 -25.89 -2.32 -62.13
C ALA A 107 -24.35 -2.15 -62.02
N VAL A 108 -23.95 -1.25 -61.12
CA VAL A 108 -22.77 -1.46 -60.28
C VAL A 108 -23.24 -1.39 -58.83
N ALA A 109 -22.84 -2.35 -58.00
CA ALA A 109 -23.20 -2.36 -56.59
C ALA A 109 -22.58 -1.15 -55.89
N GLU A 110 -23.43 -0.31 -55.31
CA GLU A 110 -23.01 0.83 -54.51
C GLU A 110 -22.28 0.31 -53.27
N THR A 111 -20.97 0.53 -53.22
CA THR A 111 -20.15 0.19 -52.05
C THR A 111 -20.68 0.97 -50.86
N ALA A 112 -21.11 0.26 -49.82
CA ALA A 112 -21.53 0.86 -48.56
C ALA A 112 -20.44 1.85 -48.08
N PRO A 113 -20.83 3.01 -47.52
CA PRO A 113 -19.86 3.98 -47.04
C PRO A 113 -18.98 3.31 -45.97
N VAL A 114 -17.66 3.42 -46.14
CA VAL A 114 -16.70 3.00 -45.12
C VAL A 114 -16.92 3.92 -43.92
N GLU A 115 -17.41 3.35 -42.82
CA GLU A 115 -17.69 4.06 -41.58
C GLU A 115 -16.35 4.48 -40.98
N GLU A 116 -15.99 5.76 -41.14
CA GLU A 116 -14.73 6.32 -40.67
C GLU A 116 -14.69 6.24 -39.13
N VAL A 117 -13.76 5.43 -38.59
CA VAL A 117 -13.65 5.19 -37.16
C VAL A 117 -13.17 6.46 -36.47
N VAL A 118 -14.11 7.25 -35.95
CA VAL A 118 -13.81 8.46 -35.17
C VAL A 118 -13.15 8.04 -33.86
N LEU A 119 -11.84 8.20 -33.79
CA LEU A 119 -11.07 7.89 -32.59
C LEU A 119 -11.46 8.83 -31.43
N PRO A 120 -11.58 8.32 -30.19
CA PRO A 120 -11.98 9.10 -29.02
C PRO A 120 -10.86 10.06 -28.57
N ASP A 121 -11.25 11.19 -27.98
CA ASP A 121 -10.31 12.12 -27.33
C ASP A 121 -9.51 11.41 -26.22
N LEU A 122 -8.19 11.58 -26.28
CA LEU A 122 -7.25 11.02 -25.30
C LEU A 122 -6.93 12.00 -24.17
N SER A 123 -6.63 11.45 -22.99
CA SER A 123 -6.02 12.25 -21.92
C SER A 123 -4.57 12.61 -22.24
N ASN A 124 -4.06 13.66 -21.61
CA ASN A 124 -2.67 14.09 -21.78
C ASN A 124 -1.67 12.97 -21.44
N GLU A 125 -1.99 12.13 -20.46
CA GLU A 125 -1.18 10.97 -20.06
C GLU A 125 -1.19 9.88 -21.13
N ALA A 126 -2.29 9.70 -21.86
CA ALA A 126 -2.39 8.74 -22.96
C ALA A 126 -1.58 9.21 -24.17
N ILE A 127 -1.69 10.49 -24.52
CA ILE A 127 -0.88 11.11 -25.58
C ILE A 127 0.61 11.01 -25.23
N ALA A 128 0.99 11.35 -23.99
CA ALA A 128 2.37 11.25 -23.51
C ALA A 128 2.90 9.80 -23.46
N PHE A 129 2.03 8.81 -23.22
CA PHE A 129 2.38 7.40 -23.27
C PHE A 129 2.61 6.89 -24.70
N LEU A 130 1.65 7.12 -25.60
CA LEU A 130 1.73 6.67 -27.00
C LEU A 130 2.90 7.34 -27.76
N THR A 131 3.25 8.58 -27.39
CA THR A 131 4.42 9.29 -27.94
C THR A 131 5.73 9.02 -27.19
N SER A 132 5.72 8.17 -26.16
CA SER A 132 6.92 7.86 -25.38
C SER A 132 7.91 6.99 -26.13
N LYS A 133 9.21 7.15 -25.81
CA LYS A 133 10.27 6.25 -26.30
C LYS A 133 10.01 4.78 -25.93
N TYR A 134 9.40 4.54 -24.77
CA TYR A 134 9.03 3.20 -24.30
C TYR A 134 7.99 2.55 -25.24
N TYR A 135 6.89 3.25 -25.54
CA TYR A 135 5.87 2.73 -26.44
C TYR A 135 6.41 2.49 -27.86
N ALA A 136 7.28 3.39 -28.35
CA ALA A 136 7.97 3.21 -29.63
C ALA A 136 8.85 1.95 -29.64
N SER A 137 9.70 1.73 -28.62
CA SER A 137 10.54 0.52 -28.54
C SER A 137 9.73 -0.76 -28.42
N VAL A 138 8.68 -0.77 -27.59
CA VAL A 138 7.76 -1.91 -27.45
C VAL A 138 7.11 -2.24 -28.79
N THR A 139 6.70 -1.23 -29.56
CA THR A 139 6.08 -1.42 -30.87
C THR A 139 7.06 -1.99 -31.89
N GLU A 140 8.30 -1.52 -31.90
CA GLU A 140 9.35 -2.04 -32.79
C GLU A 140 9.75 -3.49 -32.43
N ASP A 141 9.87 -3.81 -31.14
CA ASP A 141 10.20 -5.16 -30.66
C ASP A 141 9.07 -6.16 -30.93
N VAL A 142 7.81 -5.77 -30.69
CA VAL A 142 6.64 -6.60 -31.01
C VAL A 142 6.51 -6.81 -32.52
N ALA A 143 6.71 -5.77 -33.34
CA ALA A 143 6.70 -5.89 -34.80
C ALA A 143 7.71 -6.93 -35.30
N LYS A 144 8.96 -6.84 -34.85
CA LYS A 144 10.04 -7.75 -35.24
C LYS A 144 9.85 -9.17 -34.71
N LYS A 145 9.33 -9.34 -33.49
CA LYS A 145 9.19 -10.66 -32.86
C LYS A 145 8.05 -11.49 -33.45
N PHE A 146 6.99 -10.84 -33.93
CA PHE A 146 5.77 -11.49 -34.42
C PHE A 146 5.53 -11.32 -35.92
N ASP A 147 6.53 -10.82 -36.66
CA ASP A 147 6.50 -10.63 -38.12
C ASP A 147 5.30 -9.78 -38.61
N LEU A 148 4.94 -8.74 -37.85
CA LEU A 148 3.73 -7.93 -38.10
C LEU A 148 3.92 -6.95 -39.26
N SER A 149 2.88 -6.78 -40.09
CA SER A 149 2.87 -5.80 -41.18
C SER A 149 2.60 -4.37 -40.69
N ALA A 150 2.81 -3.37 -41.55
CA ALA A 150 2.48 -1.97 -41.23
C ALA A 150 0.96 -1.77 -40.98
N ASP A 151 0.12 -2.52 -41.70
CA ASP A 151 -1.35 -2.48 -41.55
C ASP A 151 -1.75 -3.10 -40.19
N ASP A 152 -1.10 -4.20 -39.79
CA ASP A 152 -1.31 -4.82 -38.47
C ASP A 152 -0.90 -3.90 -37.32
N LEU A 153 0.22 -3.16 -37.46
CA LEU A 153 0.65 -2.19 -36.45
C LEU A 153 -0.28 -0.98 -36.38
N THR A 154 -0.85 -0.56 -37.52
CA THR A 154 -1.85 0.50 -37.58
C THR A 154 -3.10 0.07 -36.82
N PHE A 155 -3.64 -1.11 -37.12
CA PHE A 155 -4.77 -1.72 -36.41
C PHE A 155 -4.52 -1.84 -34.90
N LEU A 156 -3.34 -2.32 -34.47
CA LEU A 156 -3.00 -2.40 -33.05
C LEU A 156 -2.93 -1.02 -32.39
N ASN A 157 -2.42 0.00 -33.06
CA ASN A 157 -2.38 1.36 -32.52
C ASN A 157 -3.78 1.99 -32.43
N GLU A 158 -4.66 1.75 -33.40
CA GLU A 158 -6.08 2.13 -33.34
C GLU A 158 -6.78 1.45 -32.14
N MET A 159 -6.59 0.13 -31.99
CA MET A 159 -7.16 -0.64 -30.88
C MET A 159 -6.70 -0.11 -29.51
N ASP A 160 -5.42 0.22 -29.37
CA ASP A 160 -4.87 0.79 -28.14
C ASP A 160 -5.44 2.19 -27.87
N HIS A 161 -5.63 3.02 -28.92
CA HIS A 161 -6.25 4.33 -28.82
C HIS A 161 -7.72 4.24 -28.34
N LEU A 162 -8.47 3.23 -28.79
CA LEU A 162 -9.83 2.96 -28.32
C LEU A 162 -9.86 2.54 -26.84
N VAL A 163 -8.89 1.73 -26.39
CA VAL A 163 -8.79 1.34 -24.97
C VAL A 163 -8.40 2.51 -24.08
N LEU A 164 -7.40 3.31 -24.48
CA LEU A 164 -6.94 4.45 -23.70
C LEU A 164 -7.96 5.60 -23.69
N GLY A 165 -8.75 5.76 -24.75
CA GLY A 165 -9.93 6.63 -24.81
C GLY A 165 -11.17 6.07 -24.09
N LYS A 166 -11.09 4.86 -23.52
CA LYS A 166 -12.17 4.17 -22.78
C LYS A 166 -13.41 3.84 -23.61
N SER A 167 -13.30 3.86 -24.94
CA SER A 167 -14.33 3.37 -25.88
C SER A 167 -14.35 1.84 -25.97
N LEU A 168 -13.27 1.18 -25.55
CA LEU A 168 -13.12 -0.27 -25.54
C LEU A 168 -12.55 -0.74 -24.19
N THR A 169 -13.10 -1.78 -23.60
CA THR A 169 -12.50 -2.39 -22.40
C THR A 169 -11.36 -3.34 -22.77
N LEU A 170 -10.41 -3.57 -21.84
CA LEU A 170 -9.34 -4.55 -22.05
C LEU A 170 -9.85 -5.98 -22.30
N LYS A 171 -11.08 -6.30 -21.85
CA LYS A 171 -11.71 -7.61 -22.09
C LYS A 171 -12.22 -7.75 -23.53
N GLU A 172 -12.82 -6.69 -24.06
CA GLU A 172 -13.24 -6.63 -25.47
C GLU A 172 -12.03 -6.57 -26.41
N TYR A 173 -10.96 -5.86 -26.03
CA TYR A 173 -9.67 -5.88 -26.72
C TYR A 173 -9.07 -7.30 -26.81
N VAL A 174 -9.08 -8.07 -25.71
CA VAL A 174 -8.68 -9.49 -25.71
C VAL A 174 -9.54 -10.31 -26.67
N ALA A 175 -10.86 -10.13 -26.63
CA ALA A 175 -11.78 -10.87 -27.50
C ALA A 175 -11.55 -10.54 -28.99
N ALA A 176 -11.39 -9.25 -29.33
CA ALA A 176 -11.12 -8.79 -30.69
C ALA A 176 -9.78 -9.33 -31.22
N LEU A 177 -8.70 -9.24 -30.45
CA LEU A 177 -7.41 -9.84 -30.84
C LEU A 177 -7.48 -11.37 -31.00
N ARG A 178 -8.32 -12.05 -30.21
CA ARG A 178 -8.57 -13.49 -30.36
C ARG A 178 -9.37 -13.87 -31.61
N SER A 179 -10.13 -12.96 -32.22
CA SER A 179 -10.71 -13.16 -33.57
C SER A 179 -9.77 -12.77 -34.72
N GLU A 180 -8.89 -11.78 -34.53
CA GLU A 180 -8.00 -11.28 -35.58
C GLU A 180 -6.79 -12.18 -35.90
N PHE A 181 -5.95 -11.81 -36.86
CA PHE A 181 -4.74 -12.59 -37.24
C PHE A 181 -5.00 -14.08 -37.57
N PRO A 182 -5.93 -14.44 -38.48
CA PRO A 182 -6.27 -15.84 -38.76
C PRO A 182 -5.12 -16.68 -39.35
N GLN A 183 -4.07 -16.04 -39.89
CA GLN A 183 -2.88 -16.70 -40.41
C GLN A 183 -1.80 -16.97 -39.34
N MET A 184 -1.99 -16.47 -38.11
CA MET A 184 -1.04 -16.65 -37.01
C MET A 184 -1.39 -17.90 -36.19
N ASP A 185 -0.37 -18.71 -35.88
CA ASP A 185 -0.51 -19.85 -34.98
C ASP A 185 -1.10 -19.45 -33.62
N ALA A 186 -2.01 -20.27 -33.08
CA ALA A 186 -2.74 -19.96 -31.86
C ALA A 186 -1.84 -19.73 -30.62
N LYS A 187 -0.69 -20.42 -30.54
CA LYS A 187 0.27 -20.22 -29.45
C LYS A 187 1.05 -18.92 -29.63
N LYS A 188 1.51 -18.62 -30.86
CA LYS A 188 2.13 -17.31 -31.18
C LYS A 188 1.18 -16.15 -30.87
N LYS A 189 -0.10 -16.33 -31.16
CA LYS A 189 -1.16 -15.34 -30.95
C LYS A 189 -1.43 -15.04 -29.47
N GLU A 190 -1.54 -16.07 -28.62
CA GLU A 190 -1.65 -15.86 -27.17
C GLU A 190 -0.35 -15.26 -26.58
N GLU A 191 0.83 -15.56 -27.16
CA GLU A 191 2.09 -14.92 -26.75
C GLU A 191 2.15 -13.42 -27.14
N LEU A 192 1.65 -13.06 -28.34
CA LEU A 192 1.48 -11.67 -28.77
C LEU A 192 0.52 -10.93 -27.84
N LEU A 193 -0.64 -11.52 -27.56
CA LEU A 193 -1.65 -10.98 -26.65
C LEU A 193 -1.06 -10.74 -25.24
N ALA A 194 -0.38 -11.74 -24.68
CA ALA A 194 0.26 -11.63 -23.38
C ALA A 194 1.33 -10.52 -23.35
N ARG A 195 2.09 -10.34 -24.43
CA ARG A 195 3.10 -9.28 -24.54
C ARG A 195 2.48 -7.89 -24.65
N LEU A 196 1.46 -7.71 -25.50
CA LEU A 196 0.73 -6.46 -25.66
C LEU A 196 0.12 -6.00 -24.33
N ILE A 197 -0.56 -6.90 -23.60
CA ILE A 197 -1.15 -6.54 -22.31
C ILE A 197 -0.08 -6.23 -21.26
N ALA A 198 1.01 -6.99 -21.21
CA ALA A 198 2.11 -6.77 -20.27
C ALA A 198 2.86 -5.45 -20.50
N GLU A 199 3.09 -5.05 -21.75
CA GLU A 199 3.90 -3.85 -22.06
C GLU A 199 3.07 -2.60 -22.33
N ARG A 200 1.92 -2.71 -23.01
CA ARG A 200 1.13 -1.55 -23.40
C ARG A 200 0.10 -1.13 -22.35
N PHE A 201 -0.45 -2.08 -21.59
CA PHE A 201 -1.57 -1.81 -20.67
C PHE A 201 -1.26 -2.04 -19.17
N MET A 202 -0.32 -2.90 -18.81
CA MET A 202 0.13 -3.04 -17.42
C MET A 202 0.65 -1.71 -16.82
N PRO A 203 1.37 -0.82 -17.55
CA PRO A 203 1.80 0.48 -17.04
C PRO A 203 0.68 1.39 -16.52
N TRP A 204 -0.56 1.14 -16.91
CA TRP A 204 -1.73 1.94 -16.51
C TRP A 204 -2.35 1.49 -15.19
N GLY A 205 -2.06 0.27 -14.72
CA GLY A 205 -2.60 -0.27 -13.46
C GLY A 205 -4.12 -0.14 -13.37
N ASP A 206 -4.60 0.49 -12.29
CA ASP A 206 -6.02 0.70 -12.00
C ASP A 206 -6.64 1.92 -12.72
N ALA A 207 -5.89 2.59 -13.61
CA ALA A 207 -6.46 3.63 -14.48
C ALA A 207 -7.34 3.05 -15.60
N LEU A 208 -7.16 1.76 -15.91
CA LEU A 208 -8.02 0.98 -16.80
C LEU A 208 -8.90 0.04 -15.96
N VAL A 209 -10.17 -0.08 -16.35
CA VAL A 209 -11.17 -0.90 -15.66
C VAL A 209 -11.86 -1.80 -16.70
N PRO A 210 -11.75 -3.14 -16.60
CA PRO A 210 -10.90 -3.90 -15.69
C PRO A 210 -9.40 -3.65 -15.95
N SER A 211 -8.56 -3.74 -14.92
CA SER A 211 -7.12 -3.55 -15.04
C SER A 211 -6.43 -4.74 -15.73
N ALA A 212 -5.25 -4.52 -16.31
CA ALA A 212 -4.48 -5.56 -17.00
C ALA A 212 -4.23 -6.82 -16.13
N GLN A 213 -4.01 -6.63 -14.82
CA GLN A 213 -3.85 -7.73 -13.85
C GLN A 213 -5.16 -8.51 -13.62
N THR A 214 -6.30 -7.80 -13.63
CA THR A 214 -7.64 -8.41 -13.52
C THR A 214 -7.95 -9.25 -14.75
N VAL A 215 -7.69 -8.72 -15.94
CA VAL A 215 -7.87 -9.41 -17.22
C VAL A 215 -6.94 -10.63 -17.33
N SER A 216 -5.67 -10.53 -16.92
CA SER A 216 -4.75 -11.68 -16.81
C SER A 216 -5.34 -12.83 -16.00
N ARG A 217 -5.92 -12.54 -14.83
CA ARG A 217 -6.52 -13.55 -13.96
C ARG A 217 -7.79 -14.17 -14.54
N GLU A 218 -8.67 -13.35 -15.13
CA GLU A 218 -9.94 -13.83 -15.71
C GLU A 218 -9.72 -14.65 -16.99
N GLU A 219 -8.91 -14.14 -17.91
CA GLU A 219 -8.62 -14.73 -19.21
C GLU A 219 -7.48 -15.76 -19.18
N LYS A 220 -6.91 -16.00 -18.00
CA LYS A 220 -5.79 -16.93 -17.71
C LYS A 220 -4.53 -16.67 -18.55
N ILE A 221 -4.25 -15.39 -18.80
CA ILE A 221 -3.11 -14.93 -19.60
C ILE A 221 -1.90 -14.77 -18.67
N TYR A 222 -0.83 -15.52 -18.94
CA TYR A 222 0.43 -15.43 -18.21
C TYR A 222 1.37 -14.41 -18.87
N PHE A 223 1.72 -13.35 -18.15
CA PHE A 223 2.61 -12.32 -18.69
C PHE A 223 4.08 -12.75 -18.70
N PRO A 224 4.85 -12.42 -19.76
CA PRO A 224 6.29 -12.56 -19.75
C PRO A 224 6.93 -11.52 -18.81
N SER A 225 8.20 -11.73 -18.46
CA SER A 225 9.00 -10.66 -17.85
C SER A 225 9.17 -9.51 -18.84
N VAL A 226 8.85 -8.30 -18.38
CA VAL A 226 8.89 -7.07 -19.18
C VAL A 226 9.60 -5.96 -18.41
N PRO A 227 10.28 -5.01 -19.08
CA PRO A 227 10.86 -3.85 -18.41
C PRO A 227 9.79 -3.06 -17.65
N TYR A 228 10.14 -2.51 -16.48
CA TYR A 228 9.17 -1.73 -15.73
C TYR A 228 8.93 -0.35 -16.36
N TYR A 229 7.65 -0.04 -16.62
CA TYR A 229 7.17 1.29 -16.92
C TYR A 229 5.83 1.55 -16.22
N ALA A 230 5.54 2.80 -15.88
CA ALA A 230 4.27 3.23 -15.29
C ALA A 230 3.80 4.57 -15.84
N VAL A 231 2.48 4.73 -15.92
CA VAL A 231 1.78 5.95 -16.35
C VAL A 231 1.04 6.54 -15.14
N TYR A 232 1.35 7.79 -14.80
CA TYR A 232 0.85 8.42 -13.57
C TYR A 232 -0.37 9.30 -13.85
N THR A 233 -1.56 8.71 -13.80
CA THR A 233 -2.85 9.42 -13.96
C THR A 233 -3.30 10.18 -12.71
N LYS A 234 -2.52 10.09 -11.62
CA LYS A 234 -2.71 10.82 -10.37
C LYS A 234 -1.35 11.39 -9.93
N PRO A 235 -1.31 12.50 -9.18
CA PRO A 235 -0.07 12.97 -8.56
C PRO A 235 0.54 11.93 -7.62
N LEU A 236 1.84 12.00 -7.39
CA LEU A 236 2.53 11.19 -6.38
C LEU A 236 2.83 12.03 -5.14
N THR A 237 2.76 11.41 -3.97
CA THR A 237 3.44 11.93 -2.78
C THR A 237 4.95 11.78 -2.93
N TYR A 238 5.75 12.55 -2.19
CA TYR A 238 7.20 12.33 -2.15
C TYR A 238 7.56 10.89 -1.72
N GLY A 239 6.82 10.31 -0.77
CA GLY A 239 6.99 8.91 -0.37
C GLY A 239 6.62 7.91 -1.48
N GLY A 240 5.58 8.21 -2.26
CA GLY A 240 5.21 7.45 -3.46
C GLY A 240 6.33 7.49 -4.50
N ALA A 241 6.79 8.69 -4.85
CA ALA A 241 7.92 8.91 -5.77
C ALA A 241 9.20 8.20 -5.30
N ALA A 242 9.50 8.18 -3.99
CA ALA A 242 10.64 7.43 -3.46
C ALA A 242 10.52 5.91 -3.70
N GLY A 243 9.35 5.32 -3.46
CA GLY A 243 9.11 3.89 -3.75
C GLY A 243 9.21 3.58 -5.24
N GLU A 244 8.76 4.51 -6.07
CA GLU A 244 8.77 4.40 -7.53
C GLU A 244 10.19 4.49 -8.11
N VAL A 245 11.01 5.44 -7.63
CA VAL A 245 12.45 5.52 -7.91
C VAL A 245 13.15 4.21 -7.58
N ALA A 246 12.85 3.64 -6.41
CA ALA A 246 13.45 2.37 -6.02
C ALA A 246 13.10 1.23 -6.96
N ARG A 247 11.87 1.20 -7.47
CA ARG A 247 11.42 0.17 -8.41
C ARG A 247 12.01 0.36 -9.81
N MET A 248 12.21 1.60 -10.26
CA MET A 248 12.87 1.90 -11.53
C MET A 248 14.38 1.69 -11.51
N ALA A 249 15.04 1.95 -10.37
CA ALA A 249 16.49 1.77 -10.21
C ALA A 249 16.88 0.39 -9.63
N GLU A 250 15.91 -0.52 -9.46
CA GLU A 250 16.09 -1.87 -8.90
C GLU A 250 16.78 -1.91 -7.52
N ILE A 251 16.61 -0.86 -6.72
CA ILE A 251 17.19 -0.75 -5.37
C ILE A 251 16.16 -1.09 -4.28
N ASN A 252 16.56 -1.89 -3.29
CA ASN A 252 15.72 -2.18 -2.14
C ASN A 252 15.85 -1.07 -1.08
N ILE A 253 14.81 -0.24 -0.93
CA ILE A 253 14.71 0.76 0.14
C ILE A 253 13.57 0.42 1.10
N GLN A 254 13.86 0.39 2.40
CA GLN A 254 12.87 0.17 3.46
C GLN A 254 13.12 1.07 4.67
N GLY A 255 12.07 1.32 5.46
CA GLY A 255 12.10 2.16 6.65
C GLY A 255 12.75 3.53 6.40
N ALA A 256 13.66 3.92 7.30
CA ALA A 256 14.37 5.21 7.26
C ALA A 256 15.13 5.49 5.94
N VAL A 257 15.52 4.46 5.17
CA VAL A 257 16.18 4.63 3.86
C VAL A 257 15.20 5.25 2.84
N ARG A 258 13.94 4.83 2.88
CA ARG A 258 12.87 5.38 2.03
C ARG A 258 12.52 6.82 2.41
N GLU A 259 12.55 7.13 3.71
CA GLU A 259 12.33 8.49 4.21
C GLU A 259 13.45 9.44 3.80
N ARG A 260 14.72 9.00 3.84
CA ARG A 260 15.86 9.77 3.31
C ARG A 260 15.68 10.06 1.81
N LEU A 261 15.27 9.07 1.01
CA LEU A 261 15.02 9.29 -0.42
C LEU A 261 13.86 10.26 -0.66
N ARG A 262 12.74 10.12 0.06
CA ARG A 262 11.62 11.07 0.06
C ARG A 262 12.12 12.50 0.31
N ASP A 263 12.94 12.68 1.34
CA ASP A 263 13.42 14.00 1.75
C ASP A 263 14.42 14.58 0.74
N LEU A 264 15.23 13.75 0.08
CA LEU A 264 16.09 14.16 -1.04
C LEU A 264 15.27 14.59 -2.28
N ILE A 265 14.21 13.86 -2.64
CA ILE A 265 13.31 14.25 -3.74
C ILE A 265 12.60 15.57 -3.40
N MET A 266 12.07 15.72 -2.18
CA MET A 266 11.49 16.98 -1.71
C MET A 266 12.51 18.13 -1.75
N SER A 267 13.76 17.86 -1.36
CA SER A 267 14.85 18.84 -1.40
C SER A 267 15.21 19.26 -2.83
N LYS A 268 15.09 18.36 -3.82
CA LYS A 268 15.28 18.64 -5.25
C LYS A 268 14.15 19.52 -5.79
N VAL A 269 12.89 19.15 -5.53
CA VAL A 269 11.70 19.89 -5.98
C VAL A 269 11.66 21.30 -5.39
N LYS A 270 12.15 21.47 -4.16
CA LYS A 270 12.32 22.79 -3.52
C LYS A 270 13.56 23.58 -4.00
N GLY A 271 14.37 23.04 -4.92
CA GLY A 271 15.60 23.67 -5.42
C GLY A 271 16.72 23.83 -4.39
N ILE A 272 16.64 23.12 -3.25
CA ILE A 272 17.59 23.23 -2.13
C ILE A 272 18.88 22.44 -2.42
N ARG A 273 18.79 21.37 -3.23
CA ARG A 273 19.94 20.53 -3.64
C ARG A 273 19.96 20.35 -5.15
N ILE A 274 21.16 20.35 -5.72
CA ILE A 274 21.40 20.00 -7.13
C ILE A 274 21.64 18.49 -7.29
N ASP A 275 21.49 17.99 -8.52
CA ASP A 275 21.60 16.58 -8.88
C ASP A 275 22.87 15.90 -8.33
N ALA A 276 24.04 16.50 -8.54
CA ALA A 276 25.32 15.97 -8.04
C ALA A 276 25.39 15.88 -6.51
N GLN A 277 24.74 16.80 -5.78
CA GLN A 277 24.65 16.73 -4.31
C GLN A 277 23.70 15.64 -3.85
N ILE A 278 22.69 15.29 -4.64
CA ILE A 278 21.78 14.19 -4.31
C ILE A 278 22.47 12.86 -4.61
N GLU A 279 23.13 12.73 -5.77
CA GLU A 279 23.95 11.54 -6.12
C GLU A 279 25.01 11.24 -5.04
N GLU A 280 25.75 12.25 -4.56
CA GLU A 280 26.71 12.09 -3.46
C GLU A 280 26.06 11.57 -2.17
N GLN A 281 24.85 12.03 -1.86
CA GLN A 281 24.13 11.64 -0.64
C GLN A 281 23.49 10.25 -0.76
N LEU A 282 23.10 9.85 -1.97
CA LEU A 282 22.69 8.48 -2.29
C LEU A 282 23.86 7.50 -2.14
N ALA A 283 25.04 7.88 -2.65
CA ALA A 283 26.26 7.06 -2.58
C ALA A 283 26.93 7.04 -1.20
N ARG A 284 26.74 8.08 -0.38
CA ARG A 284 27.31 8.17 0.98
C ARG A 284 26.82 6.99 1.86
N PRO A 285 27.68 6.37 2.69
CA PRO A 285 27.25 5.23 3.52
C PRO A 285 26.11 5.57 4.48
N ALA A 286 25.30 4.55 4.80
CA ALA A 286 24.10 4.70 5.63
C ALA A 286 24.39 5.25 7.04
N ASP A 287 25.55 4.93 7.61
CA ASP A 287 26.02 5.40 8.92
C ASP A 287 26.30 6.91 8.96
N PHE A 288 26.67 7.50 7.83
CA PHE A 288 26.93 8.93 7.67
C PHE A 288 25.72 9.69 7.10
N GLY A 289 24.52 9.10 7.24
CA GLY A 289 23.25 9.71 6.83
C GLY A 289 22.90 9.60 5.35
N GLY A 290 23.68 8.87 4.54
CA GLY A 290 23.37 8.59 3.14
C GLY A 290 22.51 7.32 2.95
N LEU A 291 22.53 6.74 1.74
CA LEU A 291 21.82 5.49 1.43
C LEU A 291 22.77 4.29 1.19
N GLY A 292 24.07 4.51 1.00
CA GLY A 292 25.08 3.48 0.78
C GLY A 292 24.99 2.78 -0.59
N LEU A 293 24.38 3.42 -1.58
CA LEU A 293 24.27 2.89 -2.94
C LEU A 293 25.63 2.90 -3.65
N THR A 294 25.84 1.99 -4.61
CA THR A 294 26.99 2.12 -5.53
C THR A 294 26.83 3.39 -6.38
N LYS A 295 27.92 3.88 -6.98
CA LYS A 295 27.85 5.06 -7.87
C LYS A 295 26.88 4.82 -9.05
N GLU A 296 26.86 3.60 -9.58
CA GLU A 296 25.93 3.20 -10.65
C GLU A 296 24.47 3.23 -10.18
N GLN A 297 24.18 2.68 -8.99
CA GLN A 297 22.84 2.71 -8.39
C GLN A 297 22.40 4.14 -8.02
N ALA A 298 23.31 4.99 -7.53
CA ALA A 298 23.04 6.39 -7.24
C ALA A 298 22.72 7.19 -8.52
N GLY A 299 23.44 6.93 -9.61
CA GLY A 299 23.15 7.47 -10.94
C GLY A 299 21.79 7.01 -11.47
N ALA A 300 21.53 5.70 -11.47
CA ALA A 300 20.25 5.13 -11.90
C ALA A 300 19.05 5.67 -11.08
N ALA A 301 19.22 5.82 -9.77
CA ALA A 301 18.23 6.45 -8.90
C ALA A 301 18.01 7.94 -9.25
N MET A 302 19.06 8.69 -9.57
CA MET A 302 18.93 10.09 -10.01
C MET A 302 18.27 10.23 -11.38
N ASP A 303 18.55 9.34 -12.32
CA ASP A 303 17.88 9.28 -13.62
C ASP A 303 16.39 8.97 -13.44
N ALA A 304 16.05 7.99 -12.59
CA ALA A 304 14.66 7.69 -12.22
C ALA A 304 13.95 8.88 -11.54
N VAL A 305 14.61 9.58 -10.61
CA VAL A 305 14.08 10.83 -10.01
C VAL A 305 13.80 11.88 -11.08
N ASN A 306 14.75 12.11 -11.99
CA ASN A 306 14.62 13.11 -13.05
C ASN A 306 13.52 12.75 -14.06
N ASP A 307 13.32 11.47 -14.33
CA ASP A 307 12.30 10.98 -15.25
C ASP A 307 10.90 11.02 -14.63
N ILE A 308 10.74 10.60 -13.37
CA ILE A 308 9.48 10.74 -12.62
C ILE A 308 9.06 12.21 -12.50
N LEU A 309 9.99 13.13 -12.19
CA LEU A 309 9.68 14.56 -12.10
C LEU A 309 9.32 15.22 -13.44
N LYS A 310 9.62 14.59 -14.58
CA LYS A 310 9.14 15.01 -15.91
C LYS A 310 7.76 14.44 -16.23
N ARG A 311 7.50 13.19 -15.82
CA ARG A 311 6.28 12.44 -16.17
C ARG A 311 5.14 12.55 -15.15
N ALA A 312 5.41 13.02 -13.93
CA ALA A 312 4.42 13.10 -12.86
C ALA A 312 4.49 14.41 -12.06
N LYS A 313 3.32 14.88 -11.64
CA LYS A 313 3.21 15.89 -10.58
C LYS A 313 3.51 15.25 -9.23
N VAL A 314 4.55 15.72 -8.53
CA VAL A 314 4.90 15.28 -7.18
C VAL A 314 4.56 16.37 -6.15
N MET A 315 4.04 15.99 -4.99
CA MET A 315 3.57 16.89 -3.93
C MET A 315 3.79 16.30 -2.52
N THR A 316 3.51 17.08 -1.46
CA THR A 316 3.55 16.56 -0.09
C THR A 316 2.42 15.56 0.17
N GLU A 317 2.57 14.74 1.20
CA GLU A 317 1.54 13.84 1.70
C GLU A 317 0.28 14.60 2.16
N ASP A 318 0.44 15.81 2.73
CA ASP A 318 -0.67 16.69 3.14
C ASP A 318 -1.38 17.29 1.91
N ASP A 319 -0.65 17.84 0.95
CA ASP A 319 -1.20 18.38 -0.31
C ASP A 319 -1.94 17.29 -1.10
N TYR A 320 -1.41 16.06 -1.09
CA TYR A 320 -2.06 14.92 -1.74
C TYR A 320 -3.36 14.53 -1.06
N SER A 321 -3.43 14.62 0.27
CA SER A 321 -4.66 14.36 1.03
C SER A 321 -5.74 15.41 0.70
N VAL A 322 -5.36 16.69 0.56
CA VAL A 322 -6.25 17.76 0.11
C VAL A 322 -6.68 17.55 -1.34
N TRP A 323 -5.76 17.21 -2.24
CA TRP A 323 -6.04 16.92 -3.64
C TRP A 323 -7.00 15.74 -3.80
N LEU A 324 -6.78 14.64 -3.07
CA LEU A 324 -7.61 13.44 -3.10
C LEU A 324 -9.03 13.72 -2.59
N ALA A 325 -9.17 14.50 -1.51
CA ALA A 325 -10.48 14.95 -1.04
C ALA A 325 -11.23 15.81 -2.09
N GLY A 326 -10.49 16.64 -2.83
CA GLY A 326 -11.03 17.41 -3.96
C GLY A 326 -11.44 16.54 -5.15
N ASP A 327 -10.61 15.59 -5.56
CA ASP A 327 -10.87 14.64 -6.66
C ASP A 327 -12.09 13.75 -6.35
N MET A 328 -12.18 13.22 -5.12
CA MET A 328 -13.34 12.44 -4.66
C MET A 328 -14.62 13.27 -4.64
N ARG A 329 -14.54 14.54 -4.22
CA ARG A 329 -15.68 15.48 -4.26
C ARG A 329 -16.12 15.77 -5.70
N ALA A 330 -15.19 16.07 -6.60
CA ALA A 330 -15.50 16.35 -8.00
C ALA A 330 -16.16 15.14 -8.68
N LYS A 331 -15.68 13.92 -8.39
CA LYS A 331 -16.29 12.67 -8.88
C LYS A 331 -17.68 12.38 -8.30
N ALA A 332 -17.97 12.86 -7.08
CA ALA A 332 -19.31 12.80 -6.50
C ALA A 332 -20.25 13.84 -7.13
N GLU A 333 -19.76 15.05 -7.41
CA GLU A 333 -20.55 16.15 -8.02
C GLU A 333 -20.85 15.92 -9.51
N VAL A 334 -19.95 15.25 -10.26
CA VAL A 334 -20.15 14.88 -11.69
C VAL A 334 -21.11 13.69 -11.86
N ARG A 335 -21.41 12.95 -10.80
CA ARG A 335 -22.34 11.81 -10.83
C ARG A 335 -23.78 12.30 -10.70
N GLU A 336 -24.38 12.71 -11.81
CA GLU A 336 -25.77 13.19 -11.84
C GLU A 336 -26.77 12.16 -11.24
N PRO A 337 -27.87 12.63 -10.63
CA PRO A 337 -28.90 11.78 -10.05
C PRO A 337 -29.81 11.17 -11.15
N GLY A 338 -29.26 10.20 -11.90
CA GLY A 338 -29.92 9.56 -13.05
C GLY A 338 -29.95 8.02 -12.99
N THR A 339 -31.13 7.47 -12.69
CA THR A 339 -31.53 6.06 -12.88
C THR A 339 -30.67 4.96 -12.23
N GLY A 340 -31.08 4.56 -11.02
CA GLY A 340 -30.66 3.31 -10.40
C GLY A 340 -31.22 3.23 -8.98
N ASN A 341 -32.26 2.42 -8.78
CA ASN A 341 -32.85 2.21 -7.44
C ASN A 341 -31.76 1.78 -6.45
N ARG A 342 -31.43 2.67 -5.53
CA ARG A 342 -30.95 2.34 -4.19
C ARG A 342 -31.84 3.05 -3.19
N GLU A 343 -32.10 2.35 -2.10
CA GLU A 343 -32.79 2.88 -0.94
C GLU A 343 -31.98 4.06 -0.37
N PRO A 344 -32.63 5.05 0.26
CA PRO A 344 -31.92 6.24 0.73
C PRO A 344 -30.98 5.90 1.88
N ASP A 345 -29.68 5.87 1.60
CA ASP A 345 -28.64 5.78 2.62
C ASP A 345 -28.70 7.05 3.52
N GLU A 346 -29.00 6.86 4.82
CA GLU A 346 -29.24 7.94 5.80
C GLU A 346 -27.99 8.82 6.09
N ASP A 347 -26.83 8.43 5.54
CA ASP A 347 -25.52 9.05 5.78
C ASP A 347 -25.37 10.46 5.18
N GLY A 348 -26.16 10.79 4.14
CA GLY A 348 -26.03 12.06 3.41
C GLY A 348 -26.33 13.30 4.26
N GLU A 349 -27.35 13.23 5.11
CA GLU A 349 -27.73 14.32 6.00
C GLU A 349 -26.80 14.40 7.23
N GLU A 350 -26.30 13.27 7.73
CA GLU A 350 -25.35 13.25 8.84
C GLU A 350 -24.00 13.89 8.46
N ILE A 351 -23.50 13.62 7.24
CA ILE A 351 -22.28 14.26 6.71
C ILE A 351 -22.46 15.78 6.54
N ALA A 352 -23.63 16.24 6.08
CA ALA A 352 -23.93 17.67 5.99
C ALA A 352 -23.96 18.33 7.38
N ALA A 353 -24.58 17.67 8.36
CA ALA A 353 -24.64 18.12 9.75
C ALA A 353 -23.27 18.11 10.46
N ILE A 354 -22.32 17.28 10.03
CA ILE A 354 -20.93 17.27 10.51
C ILE A 354 -20.11 18.38 9.84
N LYS A 355 -20.31 18.63 8.54
CA LYS A 355 -19.57 19.67 7.78
C LYS A 355 -19.85 21.08 8.30
N GLY A 356 -21.07 21.34 8.77
CA GLY A 356 -21.43 22.58 9.49
C GLY A 356 -20.84 22.71 10.91
N LYS A 357 -20.22 21.65 11.46
CA LYS A 357 -19.64 21.60 12.81
C LYS A 357 -18.09 21.58 12.82
N MET A 358 -17.43 21.64 11.66
CA MET A 358 -15.98 21.79 11.57
C MET A 358 -15.59 23.28 11.63
N PRO A 359 -14.84 23.73 12.66
CA PRO A 359 -14.29 25.07 12.64
C PRO A 359 -13.19 25.16 11.57
N GLN A 360 -13.38 26.01 10.57
CA GLN A 360 -12.26 26.52 9.79
C GLN A 360 -11.31 27.30 10.73
N PRO A 361 -10.02 27.46 10.39
CA PRO A 361 -9.14 28.42 11.06
C PRO A 361 -9.56 29.85 10.67
N VAL A 362 -10.71 30.27 11.19
CA VAL A 362 -11.12 31.68 11.20
C VAL A 362 -10.03 32.41 11.95
N ARG A 363 -9.43 33.43 11.33
CA ARG A 363 -8.74 34.46 12.09
C ARG A 363 -9.82 35.15 12.92
N ASP A 364 -9.94 34.80 14.20
CA ASP A 364 -10.81 35.47 15.16
C ASP A 364 -10.36 36.93 15.30
N THR A 365 -10.77 37.78 14.36
CA THR A 365 -10.58 39.23 14.40
C THR A 365 -11.31 39.87 15.58
N ALA A 366 -12.25 39.13 16.18
CA ALA A 366 -12.96 39.45 17.42
C ALA A 366 -12.33 38.85 18.69
N SER A 367 -11.23 38.09 18.61
CA SER A 367 -10.55 37.57 19.82
C SER A 367 -9.94 38.69 20.65
N VAL A 368 -9.89 38.53 21.98
CA VAL A 368 -9.26 39.52 22.87
C VAL A 368 -7.77 39.67 22.53
N LEU A 369 -7.13 38.59 22.06
CA LEU A 369 -5.77 38.62 21.52
C LEU A 369 -5.66 39.54 20.29
N ALA A 370 -6.53 39.42 19.29
CA ALA A 370 -6.46 40.29 18.10
C ALA A 370 -6.64 41.77 18.49
N LEU A 371 -7.67 42.08 19.28
CA LEU A 371 -7.96 43.43 19.74
C LEU A 371 -6.84 44.04 20.60
N SER A 372 -6.22 43.24 21.48
CA SER A 372 -5.09 43.70 22.30
C SER A 372 -3.81 43.90 21.48
N THR A 373 -3.51 43.02 20.51
CA THR A 373 -2.38 43.25 19.59
C THR A 373 -2.55 44.54 18.78
N GLU A 374 -3.74 44.81 18.24
CA GLU A 374 -4.04 46.04 17.52
C GLU A 374 -3.95 47.27 18.43
N THR A 375 -4.44 47.17 19.68
CA THR A 375 -4.36 48.24 20.68
C THR A 375 -2.91 48.59 21.01
N ILE A 376 -2.04 47.61 21.22
CA ILE A 376 -0.61 47.84 21.48
C ILE A 376 0.05 48.43 20.23
N LEU A 377 -0.18 47.86 19.04
CA LEU A 377 0.34 48.39 17.77
C LEU A 377 -0.07 49.85 17.52
N LYS A 378 -1.26 50.27 17.96
CA LYS A 378 -1.68 51.68 17.92
C LYS A 378 -0.83 52.56 18.86
N ARG A 379 -0.57 52.11 20.09
CA ARG A 379 0.22 52.81 21.14
C ARG A 379 1.74 52.87 20.87
N LEU A 380 2.30 52.01 20.03
CA LEU A 380 3.75 51.97 19.78
C LEU A 380 4.30 53.31 19.24
N SER A 381 5.39 53.79 19.82
CA SER A 381 6.02 55.08 19.49
C SER A 381 6.84 55.07 18.19
N SER A 382 7.40 53.91 17.81
CA SER A 382 8.17 53.72 16.58
C SER A 382 7.61 52.50 15.84
N LYS A 383 7.35 52.65 14.54
CA LYS A 383 6.71 51.62 13.69
C LYS A 383 7.43 51.55 12.34
N PRO A 384 7.67 50.36 11.78
CA PRO A 384 8.20 50.25 10.42
C PRO A 384 7.17 50.76 9.41
N ALA A 385 7.62 51.46 8.38
CA ALA A 385 6.76 51.98 7.31
C ALA A 385 6.34 50.89 6.29
N ASP A 386 7.06 49.76 6.25
CA ASP A 386 6.76 48.62 5.39
C ASP A 386 5.66 47.74 6.02
N GLU A 387 4.58 47.49 5.25
CA GLU A 387 3.47 46.62 5.63
C GLU A 387 3.92 45.20 6.02
N TYR A 388 4.95 44.67 5.36
CA TYR A 388 5.49 43.35 5.66
C TYR A 388 6.22 43.33 7.00
N LEU A 389 6.99 44.38 7.33
CA LEU A 389 7.61 44.53 8.64
C LEU A 389 6.58 44.85 9.74
N LEU A 390 5.47 45.53 9.41
CA LEU A 390 4.38 45.79 10.33
C LEU A 390 3.68 44.48 10.74
N LYS A 391 3.35 43.61 9.78
CA LYS A 391 2.84 42.24 10.03
C LYS A 391 3.84 41.36 10.78
N ARG A 392 5.15 41.59 10.63
CA ARG A 392 6.18 40.92 11.42
C ARG A 392 6.20 41.43 12.86
N LEU A 393 6.05 42.73 13.09
CA LEU A 393 5.95 43.34 14.41
C LEU A 393 4.67 42.86 15.14
N GLU A 394 3.53 42.83 14.46
CA GLU A 394 2.27 42.23 14.94
C GLU A 394 2.48 40.79 15.46
N ASN A 395 3.18 39.95 14.70
CA ASN A 395 3.52 38.59 15.10
C ASN A 395 4.54 38.50 16.26
N ILE A 396 5.33 39.54 16.52
CA ILE A 396 6.20 39.60 17.69
C ILE A 396 5.36 39.96 18.92
N VAL A 397 4.50 40.97 18.82
CA VAL A 397 3.55 41.37 19.87
C VAL A 397 2.65 40.20 20.27
N SER A 398 1.97 39.55 19.31
CA SER A 398 1.00 38.47 19.58
C SER A 398 1.62 37.29 20.34
N THR A 399 2.85 36.88 19.98
CA THR A 399 3.55 35.83 20.72
C THR A 399 4.04 36.23 22.10
N ARG A 400 4.31 37.52 22.34
CA ARG A 400 4.66 37.99 23.69
C ARG A 400 3.44 37.95 24.59
N LEU A 401 2.27 38.38 24.09
CA LEU A 401 1.01 38.31 24.83
C LEU A 401 0.59 36.89 25.23
N ARG A 402 0.89 35.90 24.37
CA ARG A 402 0.74 34.46 24.68
C ARG A 402 1.83 33.87 25.59
N ASP A 403 2.76 34.69 26.10
CA ASP A 403 3.93 34.29 26.90
C ASP A 403 4.84 33.23 26.24
N VAL A 404 4.83 33.15 24.89
CA VAL A 404 5.69 32.22 24.11
C VAL A 404 7.12 32.74 23.96
N ARG A 405 7.35 34.03 24.26
CA ARG A 405 8.66 34.70 24.15
C ARG A 405 8.86 35.61 25.36
N SER A 406 10.11 35.73 25.81
CA SER A 406 10.54 36.65 26.86
C SER A 406 10.80 38.07 26.34
N ARG A 407 10.85 39.06 27.24
CA ARG A 407 11.23 40.47 26.93
C ARG A 407 12.54 40.54 26.14
N ASN A 408 13.55 39.78 26.55
CA ASN A 408 14.88 39.79 25.93
C ASN A 408 14.85 39.25 24.50
N GLU A 409 14.06 38.22 24.23
CA GLU A 409 13.87 37.68 22.88
C GLU A 409 13.08 38.64 21.98
N VAL A 410 12.08 39.34 22.54
CA VAL A 410 11.37 40.42 21.83
C VAL A 410 12.37 41.51 21.44
N LEU A 411 13.16 42.03 22.38
CA LEU A 411 14.17 43.06 22.11
C LEU A 411 15.17 42.62 21.04
N MET A 412 15.69 41.39 21.13
CA MET A 412 16.61 40.81 20.14
C MET A 412 15.95 40.66 18.75
N LYS A 413 14.65 40.36 18.67
CA LYS A 413 13.90 40.30 17.41
C LYS A 413 13.61 41.68 16.82
N LEU A 414 13.37 42.70 17.66
CA LEU A 414 13.20 44.08 17.22
C LEU A 414 14.51 44.65 16.63
N MET A 415 15.64 44.41 17.30
CA MET A 415 16.97 44.89 16.87
C MET A 415 17.59 44.13 15.69
N ARG A 416 17.24 42.85 15.50
CA ARG A 416 17.83 42.02 14.43
C ARG A 416 17.45 42.53 13.03
N ASP A 417 18.38 42.42 12.09
CA ASP A 417 18.22 42.85 10.69
C ASP A 417 16.94 42.30 10.04
N ALA A 418 16.23 43.17 9.32
CA ALA A 418 15.03 42.86 8.54
C ALA A 418 15.23 41.72 7.52
N LYS A 419 16.41 41.62 6.90
CA LYS A 419 16.77 40.54 5.96
C LYS A 419 16.94 39.19 6.65
N VAL A 420 17.26 39.18 7.96
CA VAL A 420 17.53 37.96 8.75
C VAL A 420 16.40 37.68 9.76
N GLY A 421 15.18 38.16 9.46
CA GLY A 421 13.97 37.84 10.22
C GLY A 421 13.79 38.59 11.54
N GLY A 422 14.39 39.77 11.70
CA GLY A 422 14.04 40.74 12.75
C GLY A 422 13.27 41.94 12.20
N VAL A 423 13.16 43.04 12.95
CA VAL A 423 12.46 44.27 12.51
C VAL A 423 13.44 45.37 12.06
N GLY A 424 14.70 45.32 12.48
CA GLY A 424 15.74 46.28 12.10
C GLY A 424 15.64 47.64 12.80
N LEU A 425 15.02 47.71 13.98
CA LEU A 425 14.90 48.95 14.76
C LEU A 425 16.24 49.32 15.42
N GLU A 426 16.53 50.63 15.50
CA GLU A 426 17.67 51.13 16.28
C GLU A 426 17.47 50.78 17.76
N ARG A 427 18.57 50.47 18.49
CA ARG A 427 18.55 50.05 19.90
C ARG A 427 17.63 50.91 20.78
N LYS A 428 17.72 52.24 20.69
CA LYS A 428 16.91 53.18 21.49
C LYS A 428 15.41 53.07 21.25
N ASP A 429 15.00 52.72 20.04
CA ASP A 429 13.59 52.56 19.68
C ASP A 429 13.11 51.13 19.92
N ALA A 430 13.98 50.13 19.72
CA ALA A 430 13.70 48.74 20.09
C ALA A 430 13.49 48.58 21.61
N GLU A 431 14.26 49.30 22.44
CA GLU A 431 14.09 49.34 23.90
C GLU A 431 12.74 49.93 24.31
N LYS A 432 12.36 51.10 23.76
CA LYS A 432 11.03 51.71 24.00
C LYS A 432 9.88 50.82 23.53
N VAL A 433 9.96 50.28 22.31
CA VAL A 433 8.93 49.39 21.76
C VAL A 433 8.82 48.11 22.61
N SER A 434 9.95 47.55 23.06
CA SER A 434 9.94 46.42 24.00
C SER A 434 9.27 46.78 25.33
N GLU A 435 9.50 47.96 25.88
CA GLU A 435 8.87 48.43 27.12
C GLU A 435 7.35 48.59 26.98
N GLN A 436 6.88 49.24 25.91
CA GLN A 436 5.45 49.38 25.61
C GLN A 436 4.77 48.01 25.37
N ILE A 437 5.49 47.03 24.82
CA ILE A 437 4.99 45.65 24.70
C ILE A 437 4.88 44.96 26.06
N GLU A 438 5.82 45.19 27.00
CA GLU A 438 5.73 44.64 28.37
C GLU A 438 4.63 45.30 29.21
N GLU A 439 4.31 46.57 28.99
CA GLU A 439 3.13 47.21 29.58
C GLU A 439 1.84 46.56 29.07
N GLY A 440 1.71 46.40 27.75
CA GLY A 440 0.58 45.69 27.14
C GLY A 440 0.49 44.21 27.55
N TYR A 441 1.62 43.55 27.77
CA TYR A 441 1.67 42.20 28.34
C TYR A 441 1.01 42.15 29.73
N LYS A 442 1.38 43.06 30.63
CA LYS A 442 0.79 43.14 31.99
C LYS A 442 -0.70 43.46 31.97
N GLU A 443 -1.16 44.27 31.01
CA GLU A 443 -2.57 44.66 30.84
C GLU A 443 -3.44 43.52 30.31
N PHE A 444 -2.97 42.78 29.29
CA PHE A 444 -3.82 41.85 28.54
C PHE A 444 -3.54 40.36 28.77
N HIS A 445 -2.35 39.95 29.20
CA HIS A 445 -1.97 38.53 29.30
C HIS A 445 -2.94 37.71 30.19
N GLY A 446 -3.33 38.26 31.35
CA GLY A 446 -4.27 37.58 32.25
C GLY A 446 -5.67 37.37 31.64
N ILE A 447 -6.13 38.30 30.80
CA ILE A 447 -7.43 38.23 30.13
C ILE A 447 -7.37 37.21 28.98
N ILE A 448 -6.29 37.23 28.19
CA ILE A 448 -6.04 36.28 27.10
C ILE A 448 -5.95 34.85 27.66
N GLY A 449 -5.21 34.65 28.76
CA GLY A 449 -5.11 33.35 29.41
C GLY A 449 -6.44 32.83 29.98
N GLN A 450 -7.36 33.72 30.38
CA GLN A 450 -8.72 33.33 30.75
C GLN A 450 -9.56 32.94 29.53
N GLU A 451 -9.56 33.74 28.45
CA GLU A 451 -10.29 33.41 27.20
C GLU A 451 -9.81 32.07 26.60
N GLU A 452 -8.50 31.84 26.53
CA GLU A 452 -7.93 30.60 26.00
C GLU A 452 -8.28 29.39 26.89
N LYS A 453 -8.27 29.55 28.22
CA LYS A 453 -8.67 28.50 29.18
C LYS A 453 -10.16 28.17 29.09
N GLU A 454 -11.02 29.17 28.87
CA GLU A 454 -12.45 28.95 28.66
C GLU A 454 -12.72 28.24 27.33
N LYS A 455 -12.06 28.65 26.23
CA LYS A 455 -12.15 27.96 24.93
C LYS A 455 -11.70 26.49 25.03
N LEU A 456 -10.58 26.22 25.73
CA LEU A 456 -10.12 24.84 26.00
C LEU A 456 -11.12 24.06 26.87
N GLY A 457 -11.70 24.68 27.90
CA GLY A 457 -12.71 24.07 28.76
C GLY A 457 -14.00 23.70 28.03
N VAL A 458 -14.43 24.52 27.07
CA VAL A 458 -15.57 24.19 26.18
C VAL A 458 -15.22 23.02 25.26
N GLN A 459 -14.05 23.02 24.64
CA GLN A 459 -13.60 21.93 23.76
C GLN A 459 -13.50 20.58 24.49
N LEU A 460 -12.98 20.56 25.72
CA LEU A 460 -12.91 19.36 26.56
C LEU A 460 -14.30 18.81 26.88
N LYS A 461 -15.25 19.65 27.33
CA LYS A 461 -16.64 19.24 27.59
C LYS A 461 -17.33 18.67 26.35
N ASP A 462 -17.05 19.25 25.17
CA ASP A 462 -17.59 18.77 23.90
C ASP A 462 -16.97 17.42 23.47
N GLN A 463 -15.70 17.16 23.79
CA GLN A 463 -15.08 15.84 23.62
C GLN A 463 -15.65 14.80 24.60
N GLU A 464 -15.78 15.15 25.88
CA GLU A 464 -16.40 14.28 26.90
C GLU A 464 -17.82 13.88 26.53
N ARG A 465 -18.64 14.82 26.04
CA ARG A 465 -20.00 14.55 25.54
C ARG A 465 -20.00 13.53 24.41
N LYS A 466 -19.12 13.70 23.41
CA LYS A 466 -18.97 12.77 22.26
C LYS A 466 -18.48 11.38 22.69
N ILE A 467 -17.63 11.29 23.72
CA ILE A 467 -17.15 10.01 24.26
C ILE A 467 -18.28 9.29 25.02
N LEU A 468 -19.07 10.01 25.81
CA LEU A 468 -20.24 9.45 26.51
C LEU A 468 -21.32 8.97 25.54
N GLU A 469 -21.57 9.76 24.49
CA GLU A 469 -22.53 9.42 23.43
C GLU A 469 -22.13 8.15 22.67
N ARG A 470 -20.85 8.02 22.28
CA ARG A 470 -20.30 6.79 21.68
C ARG A 470 -20.43 5.59 22.61
N LYS A 471 -20.01 5.71 23.88
CA LYS A 471 -20.13 4.63 24.88
C LYS A 471 -21.60 4.20 25.09
N LYS A 472 -22.55 5.14 25.04
CA LYS A 472 -23.98 4.84 25.15
C LYS A 472 -24.48 4.08 23.92
N ARG A 473 -24.09 4.51 22.71
CA ARG A 473 -24.44 3.82 21.46
C ARG A 473 -23.84 2.41 21.38
N GLU A 474 -22.56 2.26 21.70
CA GLU A 474 -21.87 0.96 21.82
C GLU A 474 -22.57 0.04 22.83
N ALA A 475 -23.02 0.56 23.98
CA ALA A 475 -23.76 -0.22 24.98
C ALA A 475 -25.15 -0.65 24.49
N GLU A 476 -25.85 0.22 23.75
CA GLU A 476 -27.17 -0.09 23.15
C GLU A 476 -27.06 -1.10 22.00
N GLU A 477 -26.02 -0.99 21.16
CA GLU A 477 -25.69 -1.98 20.12
C GLU A 477 -25.33 -3.34 20.74
N HIS A 478 -24.51 -3.35 21.79
CA HIS A 478 -24.15 -4.57 22.53
C HIS A 478 -25.36 -5.21 23.23
N ALA A 479 -26.28 -4.41 23.77
CA ALA A 479 -27.51 -4.90 24.37
C ALA A 479 -28.43 -5.56 23.32
N ARG A 480 -28.62 -4.92 22.15
CA ARG A 480 -29.39 -5.49 21.03
C ARG A 480 -28.78 -6.78 20.50
N TRP A 481 -27.46 -6.83 20.33
CA TRP A 481 -26.74 -8.05 19.95
C TRP A 481 -26.94 -9.18 20.95
N PHE A 482 -26.94 -8.87 22.26
CA PHE A 482 -27.18 -9.86 23.31
C PHE A 482 -28.63 -10.39 23.27
N GLU A 483 -29.63 -9.53 23.11
CA GLU A 483 -31.03 -9.94 22.93
C GLU A 483 -31.24 -10.81 21.70
N GLU A 484 -30.59 -10.47 20.58
CA GLU A 484 -30.65 -11.26 19.35
C GLU A 484 -29.99 -12.63 19.52
N LYS A 485 -28.81 -12.70 20.16
CA LYS A 485 -28.17 -13.98 20.51
C LYS A 485 -29.01 -14.83 21.46
N VAL A 486 -29.70 -14.22 22.42
CA VAL A 486 -30.63 -14.93 23.31
C VAL A 486 -31.84 -15.47 22.53
N LYS A 487 -32.41 -14.70 21.59
CA LYS A 487 -33.49 -15.17 20.70
C LYS A 487 -33.03 -16.35 19.83
N VAL A 488 -31.89 -16.23 19.16
CA VAL A 488 -31.31 -17.33 18.35
C VAL A 488 -31.06 -18.58 19.20
N LYS A 489 -30.57 -18.43 20.43
CA LYS A 489 -30.38 -19.55 21.35
C LYS A 489 -31.72 -20.18 21.78
N SER A 490 -32.74 -19.38 22.10
CA SER A 490 -34.07 -19.90 22.48
C SER A 490 -34.76 -20.66 21.34
N LEU A 491 -34.58 -20.22 20.09
CA LEU A 491 -35.07 -20.92 18.90
C LEU A 491 -34.34 -22.26 18.71
N ALA A 492 -33.01 -22.28 18.85
CA ALA A 492 -32.24 -23.52 18.82
C ALA A 492 -32.63 -24.49 19.96
N ASP A 493 -32.85 -24.00 21.17
CA ASP A 493 -33.31 -24.80 22.32
C ASP A 493 -34.74 -25.36 22.10
N GLU A 494 -35.62 -24.61 21.41
CA GLU A 494 -36.93 -25.09 20.97
C GLU A 494 -36.84 -26.17 19.87
N GLU A 495 -35.98 -25.99 18.88
CA GLU A 495 -35.71 -27.00 17.85
C GLU A 495 -35.13 -28.26 18.46
N GLN A 496 -34.19 -28.14 19.40
CA GLN A 496 -33.65 -29.29 20.13
C GLN A 496 -34.74 -30.00 20.94
N LYS A 497 -35.63 -29.27 21.62
CA LYS A 497 -36.80 -29.88 22.31
C LYS A 497 -37.73 -30.59 21.34
N LYS A 498 -38.07 -29.99 20.19
CA LYS A 498 -38.89 -30.61 19.14
C LYS A 498 -38.21 -31.84 18.54
N MET A 499 -36.88 -31.86 18.45
CA MET A 499 -36.10 -33.01 17.97
C MET A 499 -36.02 -34.13 19.01
N VAL A 500 -35.84 -33.81 20.29
CA VAL A 500 -35.89 -34.76 21.41
C VAL A 500 -37.30 -35.35 21.57
N GLU A 501 -38.35 -34.55 21.38
CA GLU A 501 -39.74 -35.04 21.37
C GLU A 501 -39.97 -36.02 20.20
N LYS A 502 -39.50 -35.68 18.99
CA LYS A 502 -39.52 -36.61 17.84
C LYS A 502 -38.73 -37.89 18.11
N MET A 503 -37.54 -37.82 18.70
CA MET A 503 -36.77 -39.00 19.11
C MET A 503 -37.47 -39.81 20.20
N ARG A 504 -38.18 -39.17 21.13
CA ARG A 504 -38.98 -39.84 22.17
C ARG A 504 -40.15 -40.61 21.57
N ILE A 505 -40.84 -40.02 20.60
CA ILE A 505 -41.93 -40.67 19.85
C ILE A 505 -41.41 -41.87 19.05
N ILE A 506 -40.25 -41.73 18.38
CA ILE A 506 -39.59 -42.84 17.66
C ILE A 506 -39.16 -43.96 18.63
N ALA A 507 -38.62 -43.62 19.80
CA ALA A 507 -38.21 -44.59 20.82
C ALA A 507 -39.38 -45.29 21.54
N GLN A 508 -40.59 -44.72 21.50
CA GLN A 508 -41.80 -45.31 22.08
C GLN A 508 -42.62 -46.18 21.12
N GLY A 509 -42.13 -46.40 19.89
CA GLY A 509 -42.60 -47.52 19.04
C GLY A 509 -44.03 -47.39 18.50
N LEU A 510 -44.56 -46.17 18.34
CA LEU A 510 -45.82 -45.95 17.61
C LEU A 510 -45.56 -45.52 16.17
N THR A 511 -45.98 -46.38 15.23
CA THR A 511 -45.84 -46.18 13.79
C THR A 511 -46.84 -45.16 13.22
N THR A 512 -46.43 -44.31 12.28
CA THR A 512 -47.29 -43.88 11.15
C THR A 512 -46.44 -43.74 9.87
N PRO A 513 -47.03 -43.91 8.67
CA PRO A 513 -46.27 -44.19 7.45
C PRO A 513 -45.82 -42.91 6.72
N ILE A 514 -44.61 -42.95 6.15
CA ILE A 514 -44.13 -41.97 5.17
C ILE A 514 -44.28 -42.57 3.77
N GLN A 515 -44.92 -41.85 2.86
CA GLN A 515 -45.04 -42.23 1.46
C GLN A 515 -43.69 -42.07 0.75
N ILE A 516 -43.27 -43.11 0.02
CA ILE A 516 -42.02 -43.10 -0.75
C ILE A 516 -42.32 -42.69 -2.19
N HIS A 517 -41.74 -41.58 -2.64
CA HIS A 517 -41.62 -41.29 -4.08
C HIS A 517 -40.33 -41.94 -4.63
N PRO A 518 -40.35 -42.51 -5.85
CA PRO A 518 -39.25 -43.33 -6.35
C PRO A 518 -38.16 -42.50 -7.04
N ILE A 519 -36.90 -42.70 -6.67
CA ILE A 519 -35.72 -42.26 -7.45
C ILE A 519 -34.73 -43.44 -7.60
N ASP A 520 -34.25 -43.60 -8.83
CA ASP A 520 -33.44 -44.65 -9.47
C ASP A 520 -32.75 -45.77 -8.66
N VAL A 521 -33.22 -47.00 -8.92
CA VAL A 521 -32.55 -48.29 -8.58
C VAL A 521 -31.42 -48.63 -9.59
N LYS A 522 -30.73 -47.62 -10.13
CA LYS A 522 -29.69 -47.79 -11.16
C LYS A 522 -28.26 -47.52 -10.70
N GLU A 523 -28.06 -46.80 -9.60
CA GLU A 523 -26.70 -46.50 -9.10
C GLU A 523 -26.19 -47.56 -8.12
N GLU A 524 -27.04 -48.11 -7.24
CA GLU A 524 -26.64 -49.20 -6.32
C GLU A 524 -26.06 -50.44 -7.03
N LYS A 525 -26.46 -50.71 -8.28
CA LYS A 525 -25.96 -51.86 -9.04
C LYS A 525 -24.56 -51.66 -9.61
N LYS A 526 -24.06 -50.42 -9.69
CA LYS A 526 -22.66 -50.15 -10.08
C LYS A 526 -21.72 -50.23 -8.89
N GLU A 527 -22.14 -49.76 -7.71
CA GLU A 527 -21.28 -49.79 -6.51
C GLU A 527 -21.13 -51.21 -5.94
N LYS A 528 -22.21 -52.02 -5.95
CA LYS A 528 -22.17 -53.43 -5.53
C LYS A 528 -21.34 -54.35 -6.45
N ALA A 529 -20.84 -53.85 -7.58
CA ALA A 529 -19.92 -54.57 -8.47
C ALA A 529 -18.44 -54.20 -8.24
N ALA A 530 -18.15 -53.10 -7.53
CA ALA A 530 -16.79 -52.56 -7.39
C ALA A 530 -16.05 -53.06 -6.13
N PHE A 531 -16.78 -53.43 -5.07
CA PHE A 531 -16.21 -53.92 -3.81
C PHE A 531 -16.89 -55.23 -3.38
N GLY A 532 -16.08 -56.29 -3.26
CA GLY A 532 -16.53 -57.63 -2.88
C GLY A 532 -16.96 -57.75 -1.41
N GLU A 533 -17.67 -58.84 -1.13
CA GLU A 533 -18.35 -59.11 0.14
C GLU A 533 -17.37 -59.36 1.32
N LEU A 534 -17.50 -58.57 2.39
CA LEU A 534 -16.73 -58.77 3.64
C LEU A 534 -17.52 -59.62 4.65
N VAL A 535 -16.84 -60.64 5.16
CA VAL A 535 -17.39 -61.68 6.05
C VAL A 535 -17.84 -61.12 7.42
N PRO A 536 -18.99 -61.55 7.98
CA PRO A 536 -19.46 -61.08 9.28
C PRO A 536 -18.75 -61.77 10.46
N VAL A 537 -18.36 -60.98 11.47
CA VAL A 537 -17.82 -61.49 12.75
C VAL A 537 -18.92 -61.49 13.82
N LYS A 538 -19.02 -62.59 14.60
CA LYS A 538 -20.03 -62.78 15.66
C LYS A 538 -19.81 -61.85 16.87
N PRO A 539 -20.89 -61.46 17.58
CA PRO A 539 -20.80 -60.70 18.84
C PRO A 539 -20.44 -61.59 20.05
N SER A 540 -19.88 -60.98 21.10
CA SER A 540 -19.66 -61.58 22.42
C SER A 540 -20.58 -60.92 23.49
N PRO A 541 -20.96 -61.64 24.57
CA PRO A 541 -22.04 -61.24 25.48
C PRO A 541 -21.63 -60.28 26.62
N PRO A 542 -22.60 -59.63 27.31
CA PRO A 542 -22.35 -58.58 28.30
C PRO A 542 -22.27 -59.07 29.76
N VAL A 543 -21.68 -58.25 30.64
CA VAL A 543 -21.62 -58.47 32.11
C VAL A 543 -21.92 -57.12 32.85
N PRO A 544 -22.65 -57.11 33.98
CA PRO A 544 -23.34 -55.92 34.52
C PRO A 544 -22.61 -55.20 35.69
N PRO A 545 -23.08 -54.02 36.14
CA PRO A 545 -22.61 -53.33 37.36
C PRO A 545 -23.30 -53.88 38.64
N PRO A 546 -22.74 -53.71 39.85
CA PRO A 546 -23.00 -52.49 40.64
C PRO A 546 -21.91 -52.00 41.63
N THR A 547 -22.06 -50.74 42.06
CA THR A 547 -21.46 -50.02 43.21
C THR A 547 -22.17 -50.38 44.56
N PRO A 548 -21.87 -49.79 45.76
CA PRO A 548 -20.75 -48.94 46.23
C PRO A 548 -20.18 -49.26 47.67
N ALA A 549 -19.23 -48.40 48.11
CA ALA A 549 -18.92 -47.99 49.50
C ALA A 549 -18.14 -48.94 50.46
N PHE A 550 -17.00 -48.47 51.00
CA PHE A 550 -16.87 -47.86 52.35
C PHE A 550 -15.41 -47.34 52.60
N LYS A 551 -15.26 -46.34 53.47
CA LYS A 551 -13.99 -45.85 54.10
C LYS A 551 -13.93 -46.46 55.53
N PRO A 552 -12.78 -46.62 56.26
CA PRO A 552 -11.79 -45.55 56.49
C PRO A 552 -10.30 -45.89 56.86
N VAL A 553 -9.44 -44.88 56.73
CA VAL A 553 -8.37 -44.40 57.66
C VAL A 553 -7.38 -45.38 58.35
N VAL A 554 -6.12 -45.31 57.87
CA VAL A 554 -4.81 -45.22 58.60
C VAL A 554 -4.36 -46.33 59.58
N LYS A 555 -3.18 -46.92 59.28
CA LYS A 555 -2.00 -46.88 60.17
C LYS A 555 -0.69 -47.14 59.41
N VAL A 556 0.37 -46.45 59.81
CA VAL A 556 1.73 -46.58 59.28
C VAL A 556 2.40 -47.78 59.97
N SER A 557 3.28 -48.50 59.26
CA SER A 557 4.32 -49.33 59.91
C SER A 557 5.68 -48.98 59.32
N ALA A 558 6.69 -48.95 60.20
CA ALA A 558 8.02 -48.48 59.87
C ALA A 558 8.95 -49.63 59.48
N GLU A 559 9.09 -49.87 58.18
CA GLU A 559 10.27 -50.52 57.60
C GLU A 559 11.14 -49.49 56.86
N THR A 560 11.46 -48.44 57.62
CA THR A 560 12.69 -47.66 57.46
C THR A 560 13.94 -48.54 57.57
N ALA A 561 15.07 -47.99 57.12
CA ALA A 561 16.41 -48.27 57.64
C ALA A 561 17.18 -49.51 57.14
N LYS A 562 17.09 -49.85 55.84
CA LYS A 562 18.10 -50.73 55.19
C LYS A 562 18.52 -50.38 53.76
N ALA A 563 18.33 -49.13 53.34
CA ALA A 563 18.79 -48.59 52.06
C ALA A 563 19.64 -47.31 52.19
N ALA A 564 20.06 -46.97 53.42
CA ALA A 564 21.05 -45.95 53.69
C ALA A 564 22.30 -46.64 54.26
N GLU A 565 23.48 -46.15 53.86
CA GLU A 565 24.80 -46.51 54.42
C GLU A 565 25.39 -47.89 54.04
N ALA A 566 25.61 -48.11 52.73
CA ALA A 566 26.83 -48.77 52.21
C ALA A 566 26.94 -48.70 50.67
N THR A 567 27.57 -47.64 50.14
CA THR A 567 28.60 -47.68 49.06
C THR A 567 28.98 -46.22 48.74
N ALA A 568 29.89 -45.67 49.54
CA ALA A 568 30.58 -44.44 49.20
C ALA A 568 31.93 -44.79 48.57
N ALA A 569 32.06 -44.66 47.25
CA ALA A 569 33.34 -44.47 46.54
C ALA A 569 33.10 -44.32 45.02
N GLN A 570 33.01 -43.08 44.53
CA GLN A 570 33.45 -42.58 43.21
C GLN A 570 33.30 -41.02 43.23
N PRO A 571 34.07 -40.27 42.43
CA PRO A 571 34.38 -38.87 42.75
C PRO A 571 33.22 -37.91 42.50
N ARG A 572 33.10 -36.89 43.37
CA ARG A 572 32.10 -35.83 43.25
C ARG A 572 32.28 -35.07 41.92
N PRO A 573 31.24 -34.89 41.10
CA PRO A 573 31.24 -33.86 40.07
C PRO A 573 31.53 -32.50 40.71
N ARG A 574 32.33 -31.66 40.05
CA ARG A 574 32.58 -30.30 40.53
C ARG A 574 31.27 -29.51 40.45
N MET A 575 31.01 -28.69 41.47
CA MET A 575 30.01 -27.63 41.35
C MET A 575 30.61 -26.59 40.40
N ASP A 576 30.16 -26.59 39.15
CA ASP A 576 30.28 -25.39 38.32
C ASP A 576 29.30 -24.35 38.88
N ASP A 577 29.76 -23.11 38.99
CA ASP A 577 28.94 -22.01 39.50
C ASP A 577 27.65 -21.89 38.69
N VAL A 578 26.52 -21.87 39.40
CA VAL A 578 25.25 -21.46 38.80
C VAL A 578 25.41 -20.01 38.37
N GLN A 579 25.62 -19.78 37.08
CA GLN A 579 25.55 -18.44 36.51
C GLN A 579 24.18 -17.86 36.85
N VAL A 580 24.17 -16.94 37.82
CA VAL A 580 23.00 -16.11 38.11
C VAL A 580 22.85 -15.19 36.91
N VAL A 581 22.07 -15.64 35.93
CA VAL A 581 21.67 -14.81 34.79
C VAL A 581 20.92 -13.62 35.35
N HIS A 582 21.61 -12.49 35.49
CA HIS A 582 21.00 -11.26 35.95
C HIS A 582 19.77 -10.97 35.08
N PRO A 583 18.60 -10.67 35.68
CA PRO A 583 17.40 -10.39 34.90
C PRO A 583 17.67 -9.21 33.99
N ARG A 584 17.73 -9.48 32.68
CA ARG A 584 17.88 -8.43 31.67
C ARG A 584 16.65 -7.53 31.75
N LEU A 585 16.89 -6.23 31.91
CA LEU A 585 15.88 -5.19 31.77
C LEU A 585 15.40 -5.19 30.31
N SER A 586 14.42 -6.04 30.02
CA SER A 586 13.73 -6.12 28.73
C SER A 586 12.60 -5.07 28.73
N GLY A 587 12.42 -4.39 27.60
CA GLY A 587 11.30 -3.46 27.45
C GLY A 587 9.95 -4.20 27.45
N PRO A 588 8.81 -3.53 27.72
CA PRO A 588 7.52 -4.21 27.85
C PRO A 588 7.08 -5.04 26.64
N VAL A 589 7.46 -4.64 25.42
CA VAL A 589 7.24 -5.43 24.18
C VAL A 589 8.14 -6.67 24.14
N GLN A 590 9.39 -6.55 24.58
CA GLN A 590 10.36 -7.65 24.61
C GLN A 590 9.97 -8.71 25.66
N GLU A 591 9.41 -8.31 26.80
CA GLU A 591 8.82 -9.26 27.77
C GLU A 591 7.67 -10.10 27.18
N ILE A 592 6.94 -9.57 26.20
CA ILE A 592 5.88 -10.29 25.48
C ILE A 592 6.49 -11.22 24.41
N ALA A 593 7.56 -10.79 23.73
CA ALA A 593 8.27 -11.62 22.74
C ALA A 593 8.93 -12.85 23.39
N ASP A 594 9.57 -12.66 24.55
CA ASP A 594 10.35 -13.69 25.24
C ASP A 594 9.50 -14.61 26.14
N ILE A 595 8.16 -14.58 26.02
CA ILE A 595 7.28 -15.42 26.83
C ILE A 595 7.42 -16.91 26.46
N THR A 596 7.73 -17.73 27.47
CA THR A 596 7.83 -19.19 27.38
C THR A 596 6.73 -19.86 28.19
N LEU A 597 6.50 -21.16 27.98
CA LEU A 597 5.56 -21.96 28.79
C LEU A 597 5.91 -21.94 30.29
N ALA A 598 7.20 -21.97 30.64
CA ALA A 598 7.65 -21.87 32.03
C ALA A 598 7.38 -20.48 32.63
N THR A 599 7.55 -19.41 31.83
CA THR A 599 7.24 -18.03 32.27
C THR A 599 5.72 -17.83 32.41
N PHE A 600 4.92 -18.36 31.49
CA PHE A 600 3.46 -18.29 31.53
C PHE A 600 2.87 -18.98 32.77
N ARG A 601 3.36 -20.18 33.10
CA ARG A 601 3.00 -20.90 34.35
C ARG A 601 3.34 -20.14 35.64
N ARG A 602 4.29 -19.20 35.59
CA ARG A 602 4.69 -18.36 36.73
C ARG A 602 3.97 -17.01 36.77
N LEU A 603 3.31 -16.60 35.68
CA LEU A 603 2.74 -15.26 35.52
C LEU A 603 1.45 -15.07 36.32
N GLY A 604 0.64 -16.13 36.47
CA GLY A 604 -0.63 -16.15 37.21
C GLY A 604 -0.77 -17.39 38.08
N LYS A 605 -1.77 -17.41 38.97
CA LYS A 605 -2.08 -18.58 39.81
C LYS A 605 -2.82 -19.67 39.04
N THR A 606 -3.56 -19.28 38.02
CA THR A 606 -4.25 -20.15 37.05
C THR A 606 -3.82 -19.78 35.62
N PRO A 607 -4.00 -20.67 34.63
CA PRO A 607 -3.73 -20.34 33.22
C PRO A 607 -4.58 -19.16 32.72
N ALA A 608 -5.81 -19.03 33.20
CA ALA A 608 -6.68 -17.89 32.90
C ALA A 608 -6.15 -16.56 33.49
N ASP A 609 -5.60 -16.57 34.71
CA ASP A 609 -4.95 -15.39 35.29
C ASP A 609 -3.68 -15.00 34.51
N ALA A 610 -2.91 -15.97 34.04
CA ALA A 610 -1.73 -15.74 33.21
C ALA A 610 -2.11 -15.10 31.86
N ALA A 611 -3.13 -15.64 31.19
CA ALA A 611 -3.68 -15.07 29.96
C ALA A 611 -4.23 -13.65 30.17
N LYS A 612 -4.96 -13.40 31.27
CA LYS A 612 -5.46 -12.07 31.65
C LYS A 612 -4.33 -11.07 31.86
N ARG A 613 -3.23 -11.48 32.52
CA ARG A 613 -2.05 -10.63 32.73
C ARG A 613 -1.30 -10.34 31.43
N MET A 614 -1.25 -11.28 30.49
CA MET A 614 -0.71 -11.02 29.15
C MET A 614 -1.58 -10.01 28.39
N LEU A 615 -2.90 -10.16 28.42
CA LEU A 615 -3.83 -9.21 27.81
C LEU A 615 -3.65 -7.80 28.38
N GLN A 616 -3.56 -7.67 29.71
CA GLN A 616 -3.35 -6.38 30.39
C GLN A 616 -2.04 -5.68 29.96
N LYS A 617 -0.96 -6.43 29.69
CA LYS A 617 0.29 -5.85 29.15
C LYS A 617 0.09 -5.28 27.74
N VAL A 618 -0.67 -5.97 26.88
CA VAL A 618 -0.99 -5.50 25.52
C VAL A 618 -1.94 -4.28 25.58
N GLU A 619 -2.93 -4.28 26.48
CA GLU A 619 -3.85 -3.16 26.69
C GLU A 619 -3.15 -1.91 27.22
N LEU A 620 -2.18 -2.05 28.15
CA LEU A 620 -1.38 -0.93 28.63
C LEU A 620 -0.54 -0.32 27.51
N LEU A 621 0.10 -1.15 26.66
CA LEU A 621 0.81 -0.68 25.47
C LEU A 621 -0.14 -0.02 24.45
N ALA A 622 -1.39 -0.47 24.35
CA ALA A 622 -2.40 0.16 23.51
C ALA A 622 -2.85 1.55 24.00
N GLN A 623 -2.76 1.82 25.30
CA GLN A 623 -3.03 3.14 25.88
C GLN A 623 -1.90 4.13 25.57
N GLU A 624 -0.65 3.67 25.37
CA GLU A 624 0.46 4.51 24.93
C GLU A 624 0.32 4.93 23.46
N SER A 625 0.12 3.95 22.55
CA SER A 625 -0.22 4.23 21.16
C SER A 625 -0.78 3.00 20.42
N PHE A 626 -1.45 3.25 19.28
CA PHE A 626 -1.88 2.18 18.39
C PHE A 626 -0.69 1.37 17.83
N GLU A 627 0.43 2.03 17.52
CA GLU A 627 1.66 1.35 17.05
C GLU A 627 2.22 0.41 18.13
N ARG A 628 2.21 0.82 19.40
CA ARG A 628 2.61 -0.02 20.53
C ARG A 628 1.69 -1.23 20.71
N ARG A 629 0.37 -1.09 20.47
CA ARG A 629 -0.56 -2.24 20.39
C ARG A 629 -0.16 -3.23 19.29
N VAL A 630 0.12 -2.73 18.08
CA VAL A 630 0.51 -3.58 16.93
C VAL A 630 1.82 -4.32 17.22
N GLN A 631 2.83 -3.62 17.75
CA GLN A 631 4.12 -4.22 18.16
C GLN A 631 3.93 -5.31 19.23
N ALA A 632 3.06 -5.08 20.22
CA ALA A 632 2.76 -6.05 21.27
C ALA A 632 2.06 -7.32 20.73
N ILE A 633 1.13 -7.17 19.78
CA ILE A 633 0.46 -8.30 19.12
C ILE A 633 1.44 -9.09 18.26
N GLN A 634 2.31 -8.42 17.50
CA GLN A 634 3.36 -9.08 16.70
C GLN A 634 4.38 -9.81 17.60
N ALA A 635 4.80 -9.21 18.72
CA ALA A 635 5.67 -9.84 19.71
C ALA A 635 5.03 -11.10 20.29
N TRP A 636 3.75 -11.06 20.66
CA TRP A 636 3.00 -12.23 21.13
C TRP A 636 2.94 -13.33 20.07
N GLN A 637 2.61 -13.00 18.82
CA GLN A 637 2.57 -13.93 17.70
C GLN A 637 3.94 -14.58 17.41
N GLY A 638 5.03 -13.83 17.59
CA GLY A 638 6.40 -14.30 17.43
C GLY A 638 6.95 -15.13 18.59
N SER A 639 6.25 -15.20 19.72
CA SER A 639 6.76 -15.81 20.96
C SER A 639 6.95 -17.33 20.89
N ALA A 640 7.84 -17.85 21.74
CA ALA A 640 8.08 -19.29 21.85
C ALA A 640 6.82 -20.06 22.29
N LEU A 641 6.03 -19.47 23.20
CA LEU A 641 4.75 -20.05 23.65
C LEU A 641 3.71 -20.15 22.53
N GLN A 642 3.54 -19.07 21.76
CA GLN A 642 2.54 -19.05 20.68
C GLN A 642 2.97 -19.94 19.49
N LYS A 643 4.27 -20.02 19.20
CA LYS A 643 4.82 -20.98 18.22
C LYS A 643 4.54 -22.43 18.63
N ALA A 644 4.75 -22.77 19.90
CA ALA A 644 4.44 -24.11 20.43
C ALA A 644 2.94 -24.43 20.33
N TYR A 645 2.06 -23.46 20.63
CA TYR A 645 0.61 -23.59 20.42
C TYR A 645 0.27 -23.88 18.96
N VAL A 646 0.76 -23.07 18.02
CA VAL A 646 0.47 -23.23 16.58
C VAL A 646 1.00 -24.55 16.04
N SER A 647 2.21 -24.98 16.43
CA SER A 647 2.75 -26.28 16.01
C SER A 647 1.91 -27.46 16.49
N LEU A 648 1.40 -27.39 17.73
CA LEU A 648 0.58 -28.45 18.31
C LEU A 648 -0.79 -28.53 17.63
N VAL A 649 -1.40 -27.39 17.30
CA VAL A 649 -2.65 -27.34 16.53
C VAL A 649 -2.46 -27.89 15.11
N ALA A 650 -1.36 -27.52 14.43
CA ALA A 650 -1.05 -28.04 13.10
C ALA A 650 -0.84 -29.57 13.10
N GLU A 651 -0.15 -30.10 14.11
CA GLU A 651 0.06 -31.54 14.30
C GLU A 651 -1.26 -32.29 14.55
N ALA A 652 -2.15 -31.73 15.37
CA ALA A 652 -3.48 -32.28 15.61
C ALA A 652 -4.35 -32.35 14.34
N PHE A 653 -4.31 -31.31 13.49
CA PHE A 653 -4.95 -31.32 12.18
C PHE A 653 -4.33 -32.37 11.25
N GLY A 654 -3.00 -32.45 11.18
CA GLY A 654 -2.29 -33.42 10.34
C GLY A 654 -2.51 -34.89 10.76
N SER A 655 -2.77 -35.15 12.04
CA SER A 655 -3.02 -36.49 12.59
C SER A 655 -4.51 -36.84 12.73
N GLY A 656 -5.42 -35.96 12.32
CA GLY A 656 -6.89 -36.15 12.48
C GLY A 656 -7.35 -36.34 13.92
N THR A 657 -6.54 -35.96 14.91
CA THR A 657 -6.77 -36.23 16.33
C THR A 657 -7.18 -34.93 17.03
N PRO A 658 -8.22 -34.90 17.87
CA PRO A 658 -8.60 -33.68 18.57
C PRO A 658 -7.47 -33.18 19.47
N VAL A 659 -7.20 -31.87 19.43
CA VAL A 659 -6.05 -31.19 20.08
C VAL A 659 -5.84 -31.64 21.53
N ASN A 660 -6.91 -31.70 22.33
CA ASN A 660 -6.84 -32.12 23.74
C ASN A 660 -6.35 -33.57 23.91
N ALA A 661 -6.73 -34.49 23.03
CA ALA A 661 -6.30 -35.88 23.10
C ALA A 661 -4.82 -36.05 22.69
N LEU A 662 -4.35 -35.26 21.72
CA LEU A 662 -2.92 -35.21 21.36
C LEU A 662 -2.07 -34.72 22.55
N VAL A 663 -2.55 -33.70 23.26
CA VAL A 663 -1.89 -33.13 24.45
C VAL A 663 -1.78 -34.09 25.61
N GLU A 664 -2.89 -34.75 25.97
CA GLU A 664 -2.88 -35.73 27.05
C GLU A 664 -1.99 -36.93 26.70
N LYS A 665 -1.96 -37.35 25.42
CA LYS A 665 -1.03 -38.38 24.93
C LYS A 665 0.44 -37.95 25.07
N LYS A 666 0.80 -36.73 24.66
CA LYS A 666 2.18 -36.21 24.79
C LYS A 666 2.60 -36.02 26.25
N ARG A 667 1.71 -35.55 27.12
CA ARG A 667 1.99 -35.46 28.56
C ARG A 667 2.14 -36.85 29.20
N ALA A 668 1.34 -37.83 28.79
CA ALA A 668 1.48 -39.23 29.23
C ALA A 668 2.80 -39.86 28.77
N ALA A 669 3.37 -39.41 27.65
CA ALA A 669 4.72 -39.76 27.20
C ALA A 669 5.86 -38.99 27.92
N GLY A 670 5.53 -38.12 28.89
CA GLY A 670 6.50 -37.33 29.66
C GLY A 670 6.98 -36.04 28.99
N GLU A 671 6.39 -35.64 27.85
CA GLU A 671 6.75 -34.37 27.19
C GLU A 671 6.22 -33.16 27.99
N ASN A 672 7.04 -32.11 28.12
CA ASN A 672 6.65 -30.86 28.76
C ASN A 672 5.81 -29.97 27.82
N VAL A 673 4.62 -30.45 27.49
CA VAL A 673 3.62 -29.74 26.66
C VAL A 673 2.65 -28.90 27.52
N MET A 674 1.85 -28.09 26.83
CA MET A 674 0.77 -27.28 27.40
C MET A 674 -0.31 -28.17 28.02
N THR A 675 -1.08 -27.68 29.00
CA THR A 675 -2.27 -28.38 29.50
C THR A 675 -3.52 -28.03 28.69
N SER A 676 -4.60 -28.81 28.83
CA SER A 676 -5.89 -28.48 28.21
C SER A 676 -6.46 -27.14 28.72
N GLU A 677 -6.17 -26.77 29.97
CA GLU A 677 -6.54 -25.47 30.55
C GLU A 677 -5.67 -24.33 30.01
N GLU A 678 -4.36 -24.56 29.84
CA GLU A 678 -3.44 -23.60 29.21
C GLU A 678 -3.80 -23.37 27.74
N LEU A 679 -4.20 -24.42 27.02
CA LEU A 679 -4.73 -24.33 25.67
C LEU A 679 -6.00 -23.48 25.61
N ALA A 680 -6.99 -23.74 26.46
CA ALA A 680 -8.22 -22.96 26.51
C ALA A 680 -7.94 -21.47 26.78
N ALA A 681 -7.07 -21.17 27.75
CA ALA A 681 -6.67 -19.79 28.09
C ALA A 681 -5.93 -19.09 26.94
N ILE A 682 -5.08 -19.80 26.19
CA ILE A 682 -4.33 -19.24 25.06
C ILE A 682 -5.20 -19.09 23.81
N VAL A 683 -6.17 -19.99 23.58
CA VAL A 683 -7.22 -19.82 22.55
C VAL A 683 -8.05 -18.57 22.85
N GLU A 684 -8.49 -18.39 24.09
CA GLU A 684 -9.27 -17.21 24.50
C GLU A 684 -8.46 -15.91 24.34
N LEU A 685 -7.19 -15.90 24.75
CA LEU A 685 -6.27 -14.78 24.56
C LEU A 685 -6.08 -14.45 23.07
N ASN A 686 -5.85 -15.46 22.23
CA ASN A 686 -5.72 -15.30 20.78
C ASN A 686 -7.03 -14.81 20.11
N GLY A 687 -8.19 -15.07 20.71
CA GLY A 687 -9.47 -14.48 20.29
C GLY A 687 -9.53 -12.97 20.55
N LYS A 688 -8.98 -12.52 21.68
CA LYS A 688 -8.96 -11.10 22.11
C LYS A 688 -7.83 -10.27 21.47
N LEU A 689 -6.75 -10.91 21.02
CA LEU A 689 -5.59 -10.29 20.39
C LEU A 689 -5.65 -10.28 18.84
N ARG A 690 -6.85 -10.32 18.27
CA ARG A 690 -7.03 -10.08 16.83
C ARG A 690 -6.89 -8.57 16.53
N LEU A 691 -6.23 -8.28 15.40
CA LEU A 691 -6.12 -6.93 14.85
C LEU A 691 -7.44 -6.52 14.20
#